data_AF-B6VNR5-F1
#
_entry.id   AF-B6VNR5-F1
#
_cell.length_a   1.000
_cell.length_b   1.000
_cell.length_c   1.000
_cell.angle_alpha   90.00
_cell.angle_beta   90.00
_cell.angle_gamma   90.00
#
_symmetry.space_group_name_H-M   'P 1'
#
loop_
_entity.id
_entity.type
_entity.pdbx_description
1 polymer ?
#
loop_
_entity_poly.entity_id
_entity_poly.type
_entity_poly.pdbx_seq_one_letter_code
_entity_poly.pdbx_strand_id
1 'polypeptide(L)'
;MHNEQGIRDKDYWIRKLDNMPSAPELPFQQSPELIKKPIFKTISHKITFELLNKLRQIGTAQGITMETLFLGAYVETLRQWSRHQTFTLTLTQHTRRPHFPLVQSCVGNFLQSSLLCVDDNKSDSFINRLTILQTELFMNRWHSSFNGIQVLRELNRRGSNGRALSMPVVFSNTLDIELRDIITDYTWEGTAPVTYSSTQTPGIWLENQLLNVNGNLVMNWNYVDGLFPQGMLEMMFDASVTLLEQCADNPEIWDQKGSVVVLSPHDLWERQVANATANDTQPELLQNLILNSARQFPHKTAIIQGERQVSYGELVTSANNVADRLRASVSIKSGDIIAVSLPQGPEMIAAILGVLIAGAAYVSIDPMLPRQRRSRLIERCSAKAIVTHACADEPDLLVRINVDIDSSAPVRFPERVAFQTLDDLAYVIFTSGSTGEPKGVMITHRNAANTVLDINRRFGVSEDDGVFSIAPAGFDLSVYDYFGVLGAGGKILFPSEDEANDPKAWARQIIKHQITLWNSVPAPVKALIEHAGPQLSTSALRLVLMSGDWIPVNLPDQIKAAIDGIEVVSLGGATEGSIWSIVYPIREVDANWKSIPYGKPLANQRFHVLNNWFEPCPKWVTGELFIAGEGVAQGYLCDEEKTRERFIIHPVTGERLYKTGDLGRYIDQGLIEILGREDSQIKINGYRIELGEIEACLLSHQQANHVVINAAIHPKTGQKQLAAYIVAEKGSNDSDNRLLENELRGIAQDNLPSYMVPTWFVLLDSMPLTTNGKIDRKALPTPWGEAVAEKSKSLPSNDIESRLFDLWSKQLKHNDFDVNDGFFDIGGDSLHAVGILSAVRESFNVSPTSEQDMIESLFMNASVRDFSKILATVSDNG
;
A
#
# COMPACT_ATOMS: atom_id res chain seq x y z
N MET A 1 52.57 13.79 -23.97
CA MET A 1 51.64 14.57 -23.13
C MET A 1 50.16 14.28 -23.42
N HIS A 2 49.66 14.36 -24.67
CA HIS A 2 48.21 14.17 -24.94
C HIS A 2 47.65 12.77 -24.63
N ASN A 3 48.45 11.70 -24.73
CA ASN A 3 47.99 10.34 -24.43
C ASN A 3 47.87 10.08 -22.91
N GLU A 4 48.77 10.64 -22.09
CA GLU A 4 48.76 10.43 -20.63
C GLU A 4 47.61 11.16 -19.93
N GLN A 5 47.31 12.41 -20.33
CA GLN A 5 46.17 13.14 -19.75
C GLN A 5 44.84 12.47 -20.13
N GLY A 6 44.69 12.01 -21.38
CA GLY A 6 43.49 11.28 -21.81
C GLY A 6 43.28 9.98 -21.05
N ILE A 7 44.35 9.24 -20.73
CA ILE A 7 44.29 8.04 -19.89
C ILE A 7 43.88 8.39 -18.45
N ARG A 8 44.48 9.43 -17.86
CA ARG A 8 44.12 9.91 -16.51
C ARG A 8 42.66 10.35 -16.41
N ASP A 9 42.18 11.12 -17.40
CA ASP A 9 40.79 11.56 -17.47
C ASP A 9 39.83 10.36 -17.59
N LYS A 10 40.17 9.38 -18.43
CA LYS A 10 39.40 8.15 -18.56
C LYS A 10 39.35 7.35 -17.24
N ASP A 11 40.49 7.16 -16.58
CA ASP A 11 40.58 6.40 -15.34
C ASP A 11 39.79 7.06 -14.20
N TYR A 12 39.82 8.40 -14.13
CA TYR A 12 39.01 9.17 -13.19
C TYR A 12 37.51 8.85 -13.34
N TRP A 13 36.98 8.92 -14.56
CA TRP A 13 35.57 8.63 -14.82
C TRP A 13 35.22 7.16 -14.60
N ILE A 14 36.09 6.24 -15.04
CA ILE A 14 35.87 4.79 -14.88
C ILE A 14 35.69 4.40 -13.41
N ARG A 15 36.47 4.99 -12.50
CA ARG A 15 36.35 4.72 -11.05
C ARG A 15 35.03 5.22 -10.46
N LYS A 16 34.40 6.22 -11.07
CA LYS A 16 33.11 6.77 -10.63
C LYS A 16 31.91 5.98 -11.14
N LEU A 17 32.07 5.16 -12.18
CA LEU A 17 30.95 4.48 -12.84
C LEU A 17 30.21 3.50 -11.92
N ASP A 18 30.93 2.75 -11.09
CA ASP A 18 30.34 1.66 -10.29
C ASP A 18 29.36 2.18 -9.22
N ASN A 19 29.53 3.44 -8.80
CA ASN A 19 28.67 4.12 -7.83
C ASN A 19 27.92 5.30 -8.44
N MET A 20 27.86 5.40 -9.78
CA MET A 20 27.23 6.55 -10.45
C MET A 20 25.71 6.45 -10.32
N PRO A 21 25.04 7.44 -9.68
CA PRO A 21 23.59 7.46 -9.56
C PRO A 21 22.91 7.63 -10.92
N SER A 22 21.64 7.22 -11.02
CA SER A 22 20.80 7.51 -12.17
C SER A 22 20.46 9.01 -12.28
N ALA A 23 19.79 9.39 -13.37
CA ALA A 23 19.15 10.70 -13.48
C ALA A 23 18.12 10.92 -12.35
N PRO A 24 17.78 12.19 -12.03
CA PRO A 24 16.74 12.49 -11.05
C PRO A 24 15.42 11.79 -11.40
N GLU A 25 14.79 11.16 -10.41
CA GLU A 25 13.51 10.48 -10.58
C GLU A 25 12.38 11.48 -10.30
N LEU A 26 12.11 12.32 -11.28
CA LEU A 26 11.04 13.32 -11.23
C LEU A 26 9.67 12.68 -11.52
N PRO A 27 8.57 13.22 -10.95
CA PRO A 27 7.23 12.76 -11.27
C PRO A 27 6.90 12.94 -12.76
N PHE A 28 6.40 11.87 -13.38
CA PHE A 28 5.92 11.90 -14.76
C PHE A 28 4.41 11.70 -14.84
N GLN A 29 3.77 12.43 -15.76
CA GLN A 29 2.38 12.23 -16.17
C GLN A 29 2.25 10.90 -16.94
N GLN A 30 3.21 10.63 -17.82
CA GLN A 30 3.26 9.47 -18.70
C GLN A 30 4.70 9.04 -18.98
N SER A 31 4.87 7.78 -19.41
CA SER A 31 6.20 7.27 -19.76
C SER A 31 6.81 8.05 -20.93
N PRO A 32 8.09 8.46 -20.86
CA PRO A 32 8.77 9.17 -21.94
C PRO A 32 8.70 8.45 -23.29
N GLU A 33 8.69 7.12 -23.29
CA GLU A 33 8.61 6.27 -24.48
C GLU A 33 7.30 6.43 -25.28
N LEU A 34 6.24 6.93 -24.65
CA LEU A 34 4.95 7.17 -25.31
C LEU A 34 4.95 8.48 -26.12
N ILE A 35 5.92 9.39 -25.87
CA ILE A 35 6.04 10.67 -26.57
C ILE A 35 6.82 10.47 -27.87
N LYS A 36 6.10 10.16 -28.95
CA LYS A 36 6.72 9.94 -30.27
C LYS A 36 7.20 11.22 -30.96
N LYS A 37 6.55 12.35 -30.68
CA LYS A 37 6.87 13.67 -31.23
C LYS A 37 6.89 14.69 -30.08
N PRO A 38 8.05 14.90 -29.44
CA PRO A 38 8.12 15.84 -28.33
C PRO A 38 7.85 17.26 -28.83
N ILE A 39 6.87 17.91 -28.19
CA ILE A 39 6.70 19.36 -28.25
C ILE A 39 7.47 19.91 -27.06
N PHE A 40 8.19 20.98 -27.25
CA PHE A 40 8.97 21.57 -26.18
C PHE A 40 8.45 22.96 -25.83
N LYS A 41 8.48 23.28 -24.54
CA LYS A 41 8.09 24.58 -23.99
C LYS A 41 9.23 25.17 -23.17
N THR A 42 9.16 26.48 -22.95
CA THR A 42 10.14 27.24 -22.17
C THR A 42 9.42 28.05 -21.11
N ILE A 43 9.92 28.00 -19.87
CA ILE A 43 9.58 28.94 -18.80
C ILE A 43 10.81 29.83 -18.58
N SER A 44 10.62 31.14 -18.44
CA SER A 44 11.72 32.11 -18.41
C SER A 44 11.59 33.09 -17.27
N HIS A 45 12.71 33.47 -16.66
CA HIS A 45 12.79 34.53 -15.67
C HIS A 45 14.02 35.39 -15.93
N LYS A 46 13.79 36.71 -15.96
CA LYS A 46 14.86 37.70 -16.11
C LYS A 46 15.40 38.07 -14.73
N ILE A 47 16.64 37.68 -14.45
CA ILE A 47 17.32 38.07 -13.22
C ILE A 47 17.66 39.56 -13.31
N THR A 48 17.13 40.35 -12.37
CA THR A 48 17.37 41.79 -12.34
C THR A 48 18.84 42.10 -12.10
N PHE A 49 19.32 43.23 -12.60
CA PHE A 49 20.69 43.67 -12.37
C PHE A 49 21.02 43.83 -10.88
N GLU A 50 20.05 44.29 -10.08
CA GLU A 50 20.18 44.42 -8.63
C GLU A 50 20.39 43.05 -7.96
N LEU A 51 19.52 42.08 -8.25
CA LEU A 51 19.61 40.73 -7.70
C LEU A 51 20.92 40.05 -8.10
N LEU A 52 21.30 40.16 -9.38
CA LEU A 52 22.55 39.57 -9.89
C LEU A 52 23.79 40.13 -9.18
N ASN A 53 23.83 41.44 -8.92
CA ASN A 53 24.95 42.07 -8.22
C ASN A 53 25.01 41.67 -6.75
N LYS A 54 23.87 41.61 -6.05
CA LYS A 54 23.80 41.12 -4.67
C LYS A 54 24.32 39.69 -4.58
N LEU A 55 23.82 38.80 -5.44
CA LEU A 55 24.26 37.40 -5.50
C LEU A 55 25.75 37.28 -5.80
N ARG A 56 26.29 38.11 -6.69
CA ARG A 56 27.73 38.15 -6.98
C ARG A 56 28.55 38.56 -5.77
N GLN A 57 28.14 39.60 -5.06
CA GLN A 57 28.86 40.09 -3.87
C GLN A 57 28.85 39.04 -2.76
N ILE A 58 27.67 38.50 -2.44
CA ILE A 58 27.51 37.50 -1.37
C ILE A 58 28.21 36.20 -1.74
N GLY A 59 28.02 35.69 -2.96
CA GLY A 59 28.71 34.50 -3.44
C GLY A 59 30.23 34.63 -3.36
N THR A 60 30.78 35.79 -3.75
CA THR A 60 32.22 36.06 -3.62
C THR A 60 32.68 36.06 -2.16
N ALA A 61 31.90 36.68 -1.25
CA ALA A 61 32.20 36.67 0.18
C ALA A 61 32.18 35.26 0.78
N GLN A 62 31.33 34.38 0.27
CA GLN A 62 31.19 32.98 0.67
C GLN A 62 32.13 32.02 -0.08
N GLY A 63 32.94 32.50 -1.04
CA GLY A 63 33.81 31.66 -1.85
C GLY A 63 33.09 30.79 -2.90
N ILE A 64 31.86 31.13 -3.26
CA ILE A 64 31.00 30.42 -4.21
C ILE A 64 30.88 31.20 -5.53
N THR A 65 31.13 30.53 -6.65
CA THR A 65 30.96 31.11 -7.98
C THR A 65 29.50 31.27 -8.37
N MET A 66 29.21 32.22 -9.27
CA MET A 66 27.85 32.40 -9.81
C MET A 66 27.31 31.13 -10.47
N GLU A 67 28.14 30.41 -11.23
CA GLU A 67 27.77 29.14 -11.86
C GLU A 67 27.31 28.13 -10.80
N THR A 68 28.08 27.97 -9.73
CA THR A 68 27.73 27.08 -8.61
C THR A 68 26.46 27.53 -7.90
N LEU A 69 26.23 28.82 -7.70
CA LEU A 69 25.04 29.30 -7.00
C LEU A 69 23.75 28.97 -7.78
N PHE A 70 23.73 29.25 -9.09
CA PHE A 70 22.58 28.92 -9.94
C PHE A 70 22.40 27.40 -10.13
N LEU A 71 23.49 26.68 -10.36
CA LEU A 71 23.46 25.22 -10.43
C LEU A 71 22.99 24.62 -9.10
N GLY A 72 23.42 25.19 -7.97
CA GLY A 72 23.02 24.80 -6.63
C GLY A 72 21.54 25.00 -6.39
N ALA A 73 20.98 26.16 -6.76
CA ALA A 73 19.55 26.40 -6.67
C ALA A 73 18.73 25.39 -7.50
N TYR A 74 19.20 25.07 -8.71
CA TYR A 74 18.60 24.04 -9.55
C TYR A 74 18.69 22.64 -8.93
N VAL A 75 19.86 22.27 -8.41
CA VAL A 75 20.10 20.98 -7.74
C VAL A 75 19.23 20.83 -6.50
N GLU A 76 19.17 21.84 -5.63
CA GLU A 76 18.33 21.80 -4.41
C GLU A 76 16.84 21.67 -4.77
N THR A 77 16.40 22.36 -5.83
CA THR A 77 15.03 22.21 -6.35
C THR A 77 14.78 20.79 -6.86
N LEU A 78 15.70 20.23 -7.66
CA LEU A 78 15.59 18.85 -8.14
C LEU A 78 15.59 17.83 -7.00
N ARG A 79 16.40 18.03 -5.94
CA ARG A 79 16.39 17.17 -4.75
C ARG A 79 15.04 17.15 -4.06
N GLN A 80 14.32 18.27 -4.07
CA GLN A 80 13.02 18.38 -3.41
C GLN A 80 11.92 17.64 -4.20
N TRP A 81 12.02 17.59 -5.54
CA TRP A 81 11.05 16.90 -6.41
C TRP A 81 11.46 15.50 -6.88
N SER A 82 12.72 15.11 -6.72
CA SER A 82 13.19 13.77 -7.05
C SER A 82 12.91 12.81 -5.90
N ARG A 83 12.49 11.58 -6.23
CA ARG A 83 12.34 10.51 -5.22
C ARG A 83 13.65 10.24 -4.49
N HIS A 84 14.75 10.23 -5.24
CA HIS A 84 16.10 10.07 -4.71
C HIS A 84 16.82 11.41 -4.68
N GLN A 85 17.49 11.71 -3.57
CA GLN A 85 18.24 12.96 -3.41
C GLN A 85 19.67 12.87 -3.97
N THR A 86 20.13 11.66 -4.27
CA THR A 86 21.36 11.37 -5.01
C THR A 86 21.00 11.12 -6.48
N PHE A 87 21.61 11.88 -7.40
CA PHE A 87 21.34 11.74 -8.83
C PHE A 87 22.48 12.30 -9.68
N THR A 88 22.47 12.00 -10.97
CA THR A 88 23.44 12.51 -11.94
C THR A 88 22.78 13.48 -12.93
N LEU A 89 23.39 14.64 -13.14
CA LEU A 89 23.00 15.61 -14.16
C LEU A 89 23.98 15.62 -15.33
N THR A 90 23.51 16.03 -16.50
CA THR A 90 24.39 16.39 -17.61
C THR A 90 24.65 17.90 -17.57
N LEU A 91 25.92 18.29 -17.60
CA LEU A 91 26.31 19.69 -17.76
C LEU A 91 26.76 19.92 -19.20
N THR A 92 26.28 20.98 -19.84
CA THR A 92 26.77 21.40 -21.16
C THR A 92 27.45 22.76 -21.10
N GLN A 93 28.57 22.87 -21.82
CA GLN A 93 29.40 24.07 -21.88
C GLN A 93 29.82 24.35 -23.31
N HIS A 94 29.75 25.62 -23.69
CA HIS A 94 30.15 26.11 -24.99
C HIS A 94 31.61 26.57 -24.96
N THR A 95 32.53 25.64 -24.73
CA THR A 95 33.96 25.95 -24.54
C THR A 95 34.80 25.52 -25.73
N ARG A 96 35.45 26.49 -26.38
CA ARG A 96 36.46 26.22 -27.41
C ARG A 96 37.82 26.07 -26.73
N ARG A 97 38.30 24.84 -26.56
CA ARG A 97 39.64 24.61 -25.99
C ARG A 97 40.71 25.16 -26.93
N PRO A 98 41.64 26.02 -26.47
CA PRO A 98 42.66 26.67 -27.31
C PRO A 98 43.81 25.72 -27.68
N HIS A 99 43.53 24.45 -27.98
CA HIS A 99 44.54 23.47 -28.39
C HIS A 99 45.16 23.80 -29.74
N PHE A 100 44.45 24.57 -30.58
CA PHE A 100 44.93 25.03 -31.88
C PHE A 100 44.69 26.54 -32.01
N PRO A 101 45.64 27.32 -32.54
CA PRO A 101 45.52 28.78 -32.68
C PRO A 101 44.26 29.24 -33.44
N LEU A 102 43.78 28.42 -34.39
CA LEU A 102 42.65 28.75 -35.25
C LEU A 102 41.28 28.28 -34.69
N VAL A 103 41.22 27.62 -33.53
CA VAL A 103 39.96 27.04 -33.02
C VAL A 103 38.86 28.08 -32.80
N GLN A 104 39.24 29.33 -32.50
CA GLN A 104 38.31 30.45 -32.33
C GLN A 104 37.70 30.90 -33.67
N SER A 105 38.37 30.63 -34.78
CA SER A 105 37.96 31.03 -36.14
C SER A 105 37.30 29.89 -36.93
N CYS A 106 37.10 28.72 -36.31
CA CYS A 106 36.47 27.57 -36.98
C CYS A 106 34.95 27.54 -36.79
N VAL A 107 34.23 27.06 -37.81
CA VAL A 107 32.83 26.63 -37.69
C VAL A 107 32.81 25.13 -37.38
N GLY A 108 32.13 24.75 -36.31
CA GLY A 108 32.06 23.35 -35.86
C GLY A 108 31.28 23.19 -34.57
N ASN A 109 30.99 21.94 -34.19
CA ASN A 109 30.35 21.63 -32.91
C ASN A 109 31.43 21.50 -31.82
N PHE A 110 31.48 22.49 -30.94
CA PHE A 110 32.39 22.53 -29.79
C PHE A 110 31.66 22.34 -28.45
N LEU A 111 30.41 21.88 -28.47
CA LEU A 111 29.65 21.59 -27.26
C LEU A 111 30.38 20.48 -26.48
N GLN A 112 30.78 20.81 -25.25
CA GLN A 112 31.31 19.83 -24.32
C GLN A 112 30.20 19.43 -23.35
N SER A 113 30.09 18.14 -23.08
CA SER A 113 29.26 17.62 -21.99
C SER A 113 30.12 16.97 -20.92
N SER A 114 29.69 17.07 -19.68
CA SER A 114 30.21 16.34 -18.53
C SER A 114 29.06 15.86 -17.66
N LEU A 115 29.32 14.87 -16.81
CA LEU A 115 28.32 14.41 -15.84
C LEU A 115 28.63 15.03 -14.48
N LEU A 116 27.60 15.29 -13.69
CA LEU A 116 27.73 15.79 -12.33
C LEU A 116 26.95 14.89 -11.39
N CYS A 117 27.67 14.16 -10.55
CA CYS A 117 27.07 13.37 -9.47
C CYS A 117 26.74 14.29 -8.30
N VAL A 118 25.50 14.25 -7.85
CA VAL A 118 24.99 14.98 -6.69
C VAL A 118 24.80 13.97 -5.56
N ASP A 119 25.41 14.22 -4.40
CA ASP A 119 25.45 13.33 -3.22
C ASP A 119 24.43 13.72 -2.12
N ASP A 120 24.05 12.84 -1.19
CA ASP A 120 22.95 13.00 -0.21
C ASP A 120 23.33 13.72 1.11
N ASN A 121 24.21 14.71 1.08
CA ASN A 121 24.73 15.36 2.30
C ASN A 121 23.82 16.50 2.82
N LYS A 122 22.52 16.25 3.05
CA LYS A 122 21.58 17.27 3.57
C LYS A 122 21.77 17.65 5.04
N SER A 123 22.55 16.87 5.80
CA SER A 123 22.94 17.20 7.19
C SER A 123 23.90 18.40 7.28
N ASP A 124 24.58 18.70 6.17
CA ASP A 124 25.43 19.87 6.03
C ASP A 124 24.63 21.15 5.78
N SER A 125 25.21 22.28 6.13
CA SER A 125 24.67 23.60 5.76
C SER A 125 24.64 23.77 4.25
N PHE A 126 23.76 24.64 3.76
CA PHE A 126 23.64 24.93 2.35
C PHE A 126 24.97 25.38 1.72
N ILE A 127 25.74 26.24 2.39
CA ILE A 127 27.07 26.66 1.93
C ILE A 127 28.05 25.49 1.76
N ASN A 128 28.02 24.52 2.68
CA ASN A 128 28.86 23.33 2.58
C ASN A 128 28.46 22.47 1.37
N ARG A 129 27.15 22.29 1.13
CA ARG A 129 26.66 21.58 -0.06
C ARG A 129 27.10 22.27 -1.36
N LEU A 130 27.01 23.59 -1.44
CA LEU A 130 27.51 24.38 -2.58
C LEU A 130 29.03 24.22 -2.75
N THR A 131 29.79 24.19 -1.66
CA THR A 131 31.25 24.02 -1.70
C THR A 131 31.65 22.65 -2.24
N ILE A 132 30.94 21.59 -1.82
CA ILE A 132 31.12 20.23 -2.35
C ILE A 132 30.79 20.19 -3.84
N LEU A 133 29.63 20.77 -4.21
CA LEU A 133 29.17 20.85 -5.60
C LEU A 133 30.18 21.58 -6.50
N GLN A 134 30.74 22.70 -6.02
CA GLN A 134 31.77 23.46 -6.73
C GLN A 134 33.06 22.66 -6.90
N THR A 135 33.49 21.95 -5.86
CA THR A 135 34.68 21.10 -5.90
C THR A 135 34.52 19.98 -6.93
N GLU A 136 33.38 19.31 -6.91
CA GLU A 136 33.04 18.26 -7.87
C GLU A 136 32.97 18.80 -9.31
N LEU A 137 32.34 19.98 -9.51
CA LEU A 137 32.31 20.67 -10.80
C LEU A 137 33.72 20.97 -11.34
N PHE A 138 34.62 21.49 -10.50
CA PHE A 138 36.01 21.78 -10.89
C PHE A 138 36.80 20.51 -11.20
N MET A 139 36.65 19.46 -10.39
CA MET A 139 37.29 18.16 -10.65
C MET A 139 36.82 17.54 -11.97
N ASN A 140 35.52 17.61 -12.26
CA ASN A 140 34.95 17.13 -13.52
C ASN A 140 35.46 17.95 -14.72
N ARG A 141 35.58 19.28 -14.56
CA ARG A 141 36.13 20.17 -15.59
C ARG A 141 37.62 19.89 -15.85
N TRP A 142 38.41 19.55 -14.83
CA TRP A 142 39.81 19.15 -14.97
C TRP A 142 39.99 17.88 -15.81
N HIS A 143 39.04 16.94 -15.71
CA HIS A 143 39.06 15.65 -16.43
C HIS A 143 38.13 15.62 -17.65
N SER A 144 37.85 16.79 -18.24
CA SER A 144 36.86 16.93 -19.29
C SER A 144 37.30 16.37 -20.66
N SER A 145 38.55 15.92 -20.84
CA SER A 145 39.00 15.38 -22.14
C SER A 145 38.35 14.04 -22.48
N PHE A 146 37.89 13.32 -21.46
CA PHE A 146 36.97 12.20 -21.60
C PHE A 146 35.56 12.73 -21.36
N ASN A 147 34.82 12.99 -22.44
CA ASN A 147 33.56 13.73 -22.39
C ASN A 147 32.39 12.90 -21.86
N GLY A 148 31.31 13.56 -21.43
CA GLY A 148 30.14 12.92 -20.84
C GLY A 148 29.47 11.87 -21.74
N ILE A 149 29.51 12.04 -23.07
CA ILE A 149 29.00 11.03 -24.02
C ILE A 149 29.86 9.75 -23.96
N GLN A 150 31.18 9.88 -23.86
CA GLN A 150 32.09 8.73 -23.71
C GLN A 150 31.86 8.03 -22.36
N VAL A 151 31.63 8.79 -21.28
CA VAL A 151 31.28 8.25 -19.95
C VAL A 151 29.98 7.46 -20.01
N LEU A 152 28.91 8.03 -20.59
CA LEU A 152 27.63 7.34 -20.75
C LEU A 152 27.72 6.07 -21.62
N ARG A 153 28.53 6.10 -22.68
CA ARG A 153 28.78 4.90 -23.50
C ARG A 153 29.47 3.79 -22.71
N GLU A 154 30.43 4.15 -21.85
CA GLU A 154 31.11 3.19 -20.97
C GLU A 154 30.15 2.62 -19.93
N LEU A 155 29.35 3.49 -19.28
CA LEU A 155 28.32 3.09 -18.32
C LEU A 155 27.34 2.09 -18.94
N ASN A 156 26.83 2.40 -20.13
CA ASN A 156 25.90 1.54 -20.87
C ASN A 156 26.52 0.22 -21.34
N ARG A 157 27.84 0.16 -21.57
CA ARG A 157 28.52 -1.10 -21.91
C ARG A 157 28.61 -2.04 -20.72
N ARG A 158 28.68 -1.50 -19.50
CA ARG A 158 28.81 -2.27 -18.25
C ARG A 158 27.46 -2.74 -17.70
N GLY A 159 26.37 -2.05 -18.03
CA GLY A 159 25.02 -2.40 -17.58
C GLY A 159 24.51 -3.72 -18.17
N SER A 160 24.12 -4.66 -17.31
CA SER A 160 23.70 -6.03 -17.68
C SER A 160 22.24 -6.17 -18.18
N ASN A 161 21.47 -5.08 -18.19
CA ASN A 161 20.00 -5.14 -18.35
C ASN A 161 19.45 -4.62 -19.69
N GLY A 162 20.28 -4.41 -20.72
CA GLY A 162 19.82 -4.08 -22.08
C GLY A 162 19.09 -2.74 -22.27
N ARG A 163 18.88 -1.94 -21.20
CA ARG A 163 18.26 -0.61 -21.26
C ARG A 163 19.35 0.46 -21.16
N ALA A 164 19.46 1.30 -22.19
CA ALA A 164 20.42 2.40 -22.20
C ALA A 164 20.03 3.45 -21.13
N LEU A 165 20.91 3.67 -20.15
CA LEU A 165 20.84 4.77 -19.21
C LEU A 165 21.08 6.09 -19.97
N SER A 166 20.09 6.98 -19.89
CA SER A 166 20.19 8.37 -20.35
C SER A 166 20.28 9.31 -19.14
N MET A 167 20.89 10.49 -19.34
CA MET A 167 20.93 11.58 -18.36
C MET A 167 20.22 12.81 -18.95
N PRO A 168 18.87 12.78 -19.03
CA PRO A 168 18.08 13.72 -19.81
C PRO A 168 17.76 15.03 -19.07
N VAL A 169 18.22 15.16 -17.82
CA VAL A 169 18.12 16.39 -17.03
C VAL A 169 19.45 17.13 -17.14
N VAL A 170 19.38 18.35 -17.66
CA VAL A 170 20.55 19.11 -18.13
C VAL A 170 20.65 20.46 -17.42
N PHE A 171 21.88 20.91 -17.19
CA PHE A 171 22.19 22.29 -16.87
C PHE A 171 23.18 22.85 -17.90
N SER A 172 22.82 23.98 -18.50
CA SER A 172 23.54 24.58 -19.62
C SER A 172 23.95 26.01 -19.25
N ASN A 173 25.26 26.26 -19.28
CA ASN A 173 25.82 27.54 -18.86
C ASN A 173 26.42 28.29 -20.06
N THR A 174 25.95 29.52 -20.30
CA THR A 174 26.52 30.45 -21.29
C THR A 174 26.91 31.81 -20.69
N LEU A 175 27.17 31.89 -19.39
CA LEU A 175 27.55 33.14 -18.71
C LEU A 175 28.70 33.90 -19.38
N ASP A 176 29.67 33.16 -19.95
CA ASP A 176 30.86 33.73 -20.63
C ASP A 176 30.60 34.16 -22.09
N ILE A 177 29.39 33.93 -22.62
CA ILE A 177 28.99 34.28 -23.98
C ILE A 177 27.87 35.32 -23.89
N GLU A 178 28.20 36.58 -24.20
CA GLU A 178 27.17 37.61 -24.37
C GLU A 178 26.44 37.40 -25.69
N LEU A 179 25.17 37.00 -25.61
CA LEU A 179 24.27 36.95 -26.76
C LEU A 179 23.76 38.38 -27.01
N ARG A 180 24.28 39.00 -28.06
CA ARG A 180 23.80 40.29 -28.57
C ARG A 180 22.74 40.03 -29.64
N ASP A 181 21.50 40.44 -29.39
CA ASP A 181 20.36 40.43 -30.33
C ASP A 181 20.33 39.27 -31.34
N ILE A 182 20.48 38.03 -30.87
CA ILE A 182 20.60 36.84 -31.74
C ILE A 182 19.31 36.52 -32.50
N ILE A 183 18.17 37.13 -32.19
CA ILE A 183 16.88 36.71 -32.74
C ILE A 183 16.14 37.81 -33.51
N THR A 184 16.40 39.10 -33.31
CA THR A 184 15.61 40.15 -33.98
C THR A 184 16.33 40.94 -35.09
N ASP A 185 17.65 41.13 -35.02
CA ASP A 185 18.34 42.07 -35.94
C ASP A 185 19.57 41.52 -36.67
N TYR A 186 19.88 40.23 -36.54
CA TYR A 186 20.90 39.60 -37.40
C TYR A 186 20.33 39.31 -38.79
N THR A 187 20.31 40.33 -39.66
CA THR A 187 20.55 40.08 -41.08
C THR A 187 22.04 39.84 -41.24
N TRP A 188 22.47 38.59 -41.48
CA TRP A 188 23.70 38.41 -42.23
C TRP A 188 23.50 39.18 -43.54
N GLU A 189 24.43 40.07 -43.93
CA GLU A 189 24.29 40.79 -45.21
C GLU A 189 24.06 39.76 -46.32
N GLY A 190 22.85 39.76 -46.91
CA GLY A 190 22.43 38.79 -47.92
C GLY A 190 21.62 37.58 -47.44
N THR A 191 21.20 37.46 -46.17
CA THR A 191 20.31 36.39 -45.69
C THR A 191 18.92 36.89 -45.29
N ALA A 192 17.92 36.00 -45.39
CA ALA A 192 16.60 36.24 -44.85
C ALA A 192 16.63 36.42 -43.31
N PRO A 193 15.68 37.17 -42.72
CA PRO A 193 15.55 37.26 -41.27
C PRO A 193 15.33 35.87 -40.66
N VAL A 194 15.87 35.65 -39.46
CA VAL A 194 15.62 34.42 -38.69
C VAL A 194 14.14 34.32 -38.38
N THR A 195 13.44 33.38 -39.02
CA THR A 195 12.00 33.17 -38.83
C THR A 195 11.67 32.29 -37.63
N TYR A 196 12.61 31.43 -37.21
CA TYR A 196 12.47 30.52 -36.07
C TYR A 196 13.83 30.01 -35.59
N SER A 197 14.03 29.92 -34.28
CA SER A 197 15.21 29.31 -33.67
C SER A 197 14.80 28.49 -32.44
N SER A 198 15.33 27.27 -32.30
CA SER A 198 15.22 26.46 -31.08
C SER A 198 16.58 25.87 -30.73
N THR A 199 16.92 25.89 -29.44
CA THR A 199 18.19 25.38 -28.89
C THR A 199 18.07 23.96 -28.33
N GLN A 200 16.92 23.29 -28.53
CA GLN A 200 16.63 22.03 -27.85
C GLN A 200 17.20 20.82 -28.58
N THR A 201 17.74 19.89 -27.79
CA THR A 201 18.32 18.65 -28.30
C THR A 201 17.39 17.46 -28.03
N PRO A 202 17.10 16.61 -29.03
CA PRO A 202 16.34 15.39 -28.83
C PRO A 202 16.94 14.53 -27.71
N GLY A 203 16.09 14.06 -26.78
CA GLY A 203 16.51 13.22 -25.65
C GLY A 203 16.78 14.00 -24.34
N ILE A 204 16.70 15.33 -24.35
CA ILE A 204 16.64 16.15 -23.14
C ILE A 204 15.18 16.29 -22.72
N TRP A 205 14.89 16.01 -21.45
CA TRP A 205 13.54 16.12 -20.88
C TRP A 205 13.33 17.45 -20.17
N LEU A 206 14.36 17.92 -19.46
CA LEU A 206 14.38 19.17 -18.73
C LEU A 206 15.78 19.76 -18.77
N GLU A 207 15.90 21.02 -19.16
CA GLU A 207 17.15 21.76 -19.20
C GLU A 207 16.99 23.11 -18.50
N ASN A 208 17.85 23.39 -17.53
CA ASN A 208 18.04 24.74 -17.02
C ASN A 208 19.16 25.42 -17.81
N GLN A 209 18.85 26.51 -18.51
CA GLN A 209 19.74 27.26 -19.36
C GLN A 209 19.92 28.69 -18.84
N LEU A 210 21.16 29.08 -18.55
CA LEU A 210 21.53 30.45 -18.20
C LEU A 210 22.06 31.18 -19.43
N LEU A 211 21.39 32.26 -19.81
CA LEU A 211 21.71 33.09 -20.98
C LEU A 211 22.06 34.52 -20.57
N ASN A 212 23.19 35.03 -21.04
CA ASN A 212 23.51 36.45 -20.93
C ASN A 212 23.03 37.18 -22.19
N VAL A 213 21.93 37.92 -22.09
CA VAL A 213 21.28 38.63 -23.20
C VAL A 213 21.32 40.13 -22.95
N ASN A 214 22.05 40.87 -23.79
CA ASN A 214 22.18 42.33 -23.71
C ASN A 214 22.53 42.81 -22.28
N GLY A 215 23.49 42.14 -21.63
CA GLY A 215 23.94 42.43 -20.27
C GLY A 215 22.97 42.03 -19.14
N ASN A 216 21.84 41.38 -19.47
CA ASN A 216 20.90 40.82 -18.49
C ASN A 216 21.04 39.30 -18.44
N LEU A 217 20.96 38.71 -17.25
CA LEU A 217 20.94 37.27 -17.10
C LEU A 217 19.50 36.76 -17.18
N VAL A 218 19.24 35.79 -18.04
CA VAL A 218 17.95 35.13 -18.19
C VAL A 218 18.13 33.65 -17.85
N MET A 219 17.27 33.14 -16.98
CA MET A 219 17.18 31.72 -16.64
C MET A 219 15.98 31.12 -17.35
N ASN A 220 16.22 30.10 -18.17
CA ASN A 220 15.22 29.38 -18.95
C ASN A 220 15.14 27.92 -18.52
N TRP A 221 13.94 27.38 -18.32
CA TRP A 221 13.72 25.95 -18.25
C TRP A 221 13.06 25.46 -19.53
N ASN A 222 13.81 24.72 -20.35
CA ASN A 222 13.31 24.05 -21.55
C ASN A 222 12.86 22.64 -21.18
N TYR A 223 11.66 22.22 -21.58
CA TYR A 223 11.13 20.90 -21.21
C TYR A 223 10.21 20.31 -22.27
N VAL A 224 10.00 19.00 -22.20
CA VAL A 224 9.05 18.27 -23.04
C VAL A 224 7.63 18.42 -22.49
N ASP A 225 6.75 19.01 -23.29
CA ASP A 225 5.34 19.23 -22.96
C ASP A 225 4.59 17.90 -22.80
N GLY A 226 3.71 17.83 -21.80
CA GLY A 226 2.93 16.63 -21.48
C GLY A 226 3.72 15.49 -20.85
N LEU A 227 5.03 15.63 -20.59
CA LEU A 227 5.82 14.62 -19.88
C LEU A 227 5.61 14.71 -18.36
N PHE A 228 5.63 15.92 -17.82
CA PHE A 228 5.49 16.21 -16.39
C PHE A 228 4.03 16.57 -16.05
N PRO A 229 3.60 16.36 -14.79
CA PRO A 229 2.31 16.85 -14.32
C PRO A 229 2.12 18.35 -14.59
N GLN A 230 0.91 18.73 -14.96
CA GLN A 230 0.58 20.13 -15.26
C GLN A 230 0.87 21.04 -14.06
N GLY A 231 1.57 22.16 -14.31
CA GLY A 231 1.92 23.13 -13.27
C GLY A 231 3.14 22.74 -12.40
N MET A 232 3.65 21.50 -12.51
CA MET A 232 4.75 21.04 -11.65
C MET A 232 6.05 21.81 -11.92
N LEU A 233 6.40 21.99 -13.19
CA LEU A 233 7.64 22.65 -13.55
C LEU A 233 7.61 24.14 -13.24
N GLU A 234 6.46 24.78 -13.37
CA GLU A 234 6.24 26.16 -12.94
C GLU A 234 6.48 26.30 -11.44
N MET A 235 5.91 25.41 -10.61
CA MET A 235 6.15 25.42 -9.16
C MET A 235 7.63 25.19 -8.80
N MET A 236 8.29 24.24 -9.47
CA MET A 236 9.72 24.00 -9.26
C MET A 236 10.56 25.21 -9.69
N PHE A 237 10.24 25.80 -10.84
CA PHE A 237 10.94 26.97 -11.36
C PHE A 237 10.82 28.17 -10.42
N ASP A 238 9.62 28.47 -9.95
CA ASP A 238 9.36 29.54 -8.98
C ASP A 238 10.08 29.29 -7.66
N ALA A 239 10.14 28.04 -7.19
CA ALA A 239 10.90 27.68 -5.99
C ALA A 239 12.41 27.90 -6.19
N SER A 240 12.95 27.57 -7.36
CA SER A 240 14.36 27.84 -7.70
C SER A 240 14.66 29.34 -7.78
N VAL A 241 13.74 30.16 -8.30
CA VAL A 241 13.89 31.63 -8.32
C VAL A 241 13.83 32.19 -6.92
N THR A 242 12.85 31.77 -6.12
CA THR A 242 12.67 32.19 -4.73
C THR A 242 13.90 31.88 -3.89
N LEU A 243 14.52 30.70 -4.08
CA LEU A 243 15.77 30.35 -3.39
C LEU A 243 16.91 31.31 -3.74
N LEU A 244 17.03 31.73 -5.01
CA LEU A 244 18.04 32.73 -5.40
C LEU A 244 17.77 34.09 -4.77
N GLU A 245 16.52 34.54 -4.70
CA GLU A 245 16.14 35.77 -4.01
C GLU A 245 16.48 35.69 -2.51
N GLN A 246 16.17 34.56 -1.87
CA GLN A 246 16.52 34.31 -0.47
C GLN A 246 18.03 34.30 -0.22
N CYS A 247 18.83 33.77 -1.14
CA CYS A 247 20.29 33.84 -1.04
C CYS A 247 20.81 35.28 -1.03
N ALA A 248 20.09 36.21 -1.66
CA ALA A 248 20.45 37.62 -1.71
C ALA A 248 19.99 38.41 -0.46
N ASP A 249 18.82 38.07 0.09
CA ASP A 249 18.16 38.88 1.11
C ASP A 249 18.12 38.23 2.52
N ASN A 250 18.40 36.93 2.64
CA ASN A 250 18.42 36.19 3.92
C ASN A 250 19.79 35.53 4.18
N PRO A 251 20.66 36.14 5.01
CA PRO A 251 21.96 35.55 5.35
C PRO A 251 21.89 34.18 6.03
N GLU A 252 20.81 33.89 6.78
CA GLU A 252 20.69 32.64 7.56
C GLU A 252 20.52 31.40 6.67
N ILE A 253 20.04 31.57 5.43
CA ILE A 253 19.83 30.45 4.51
C ILE A 253 21.11 29.73 4.13
N TRP A 254 22.25 30.43 4.17
CA TRP A 254 23.56 29.87 3.84
C TRP A 254 23.99 28.83 4.89
N ASP A 255 23.64 29.05 6.16
CA ASP A 255 23.95 28.15 7.27
C ASP A 255 22.85 27.12 7.55
N GLN A 256 21.71 27.24 6.86
CA GLN A 256 20.56 26.36 7.02
C GLN A 256 20.90 24.90 6.66
N LYS A 257 20.51 23.99 7.55
CA LYS A 257 20.58 22.53 7.36
C LYS A 257 19.24 21.99 6.87
N GLY A 258 19.25 20.86 6.17
CA GLY A 258 18.05 20.30 5.54
C GLY A 258 17.64 21.07 4.28
N SER A 259 16.35 21.02 3.94
CA SER A 259 15.82 21.69 2.75
C SER A 259 15.88 23.21 2.88
N VAL A 260 16.47 23.86 1.88
CA VAL A 260 16.44 25.33 1.69
C VAL A 260 15.37 25.76 0.70
N VAL A 261 14.67 24.80 0.08
CA VAL A 261 13.63 25.08 -0.91
C VAL A 261 12.30 25.25 -0.19
N VAL A 262 11.74 26.44 -0.29
CA VAL A 262 10.40 26.73 0.26
C VAL A 262 9.34 26.22 -0.70
N LEU A 263 8.46 25.34 -0.21
CA LEU A 263 7.31 24.89 -0.97
C LEU A 263 6.30 26.01 -1.15
N SER A 264 5.51 25.93 -2.23
CA SER A 264 4.43 26.87 -2.49
C SER A 264 3.53 27.05 -1.26
N PRO A 265 3.26 28.30 -0.81
CA PRO A 265 2.33 28.56 0.29
C PRO A 265 0.96 27.95 0.05
N HIS A 266 0.52 27.86 -1.21
CA HIS A 266 -0.74 27.23 -1.59
C HIS A 266 -0.74 25.73 -1.29
N ASP A 267 0.33 25.01 -1.68
CA ASP A 267 0.45 23.56 -1.43
C ASP A 267 0.52 23.26 0.08
N LEU A 268 1.25 24.08 0.84
CA LEU A 268 1.31 23.96 2.30
C LEU A 268 -0.06 24.22 2.94
N TRP A 269 -0.79 25.22 2.45
CA TRP A 269 -2.14 25.53 2.90
C TRP A 269 -3.13 24.40 2.60
N GLU A 270 -3.13 23.82 1.39
CA GLU A 270 -4.02 22.70 1.05
C GLU A 270 -3.82 21.51 1.99
N ARG A 271 -2.56 21.18 2.32
CA ARG A 271 -2.21 20.12 3.29
C ARG A 271 -2.66 20.47 4.69
N GLN A 272 -2.42 21.71 5.12
CA GLN A 272 -2.82 22.17 6.43
C GLN A 272 -4.33 22.09 6.59
N VAL A 273 -5.10 22.50 5.57
CA VAL A 273 -6.56 22.37 5.54
C VAL A 273 -6.99 20.91 5.57
N ALA A 274 -6.34 20.03 4.79
CA ALA A 274 -6.64 18.60 4.82
C ALA A 274 -6.38 17.97 6.19
N ASN A 275 -5.33 18.41 6.90
CA ASN A 275 -4.96 17.95 8.24
C ASN A 275 -5.62 18.74 9.39
N ALA A 276 -6.42 19.77 9.10
CA ALA A 276 -7.17 20.54 10.08
C ALA A 276 -8.45 19.77 10.48
N THR A 277 -8.26 18.62 11.12
CA THR A 277 -9.32 17.65 11.40
C THR A 277 -9.82 17.66 12.83
N ALA A 278 -9.39 18.64 13.64
CA ALA A 278 -9.83 18.78 15.03
C ALA A 278 -11.35 18.84 15.11
N ASN A 279 -11.93 18.01 15.97
CA ASN A 279 -13.37 17.88 16.14
C ASN A 279 -13.70 17.58 17.60
N ASP A 280 -14.77 18.20 18.11
CA ASP A 280 -15.21 18.13 19.51
C ASP A 280 -15.97 16.83 19.84
N THR A 281 -15.88 15.80 18.99
CA THR A 281 -16.46 14.48 19.27
C THR A 281 -15.94 14.00 20.62
N GLN A 282 -16.84 13.85 21.60
CA GLN A 282 -16.49 13.34 22.92
C GLN A 282 -16.45 11.80 22.83
N PRO A 283 -15.27 11.16 22.84
CA PRO A 283 -15.21 9.71 22.81
C PRO A 283 -15.77 9.13 24.12
N GLU A 284 -16.42 7.98 24.02
CA GLU A 284 -16.87 7.19 25.16
C GLU A 284 -16.13 5.84 25.18
N LEU A 285 -16.20 5.14 26.30
CA LEU A 285 -15.81 3.73 26.34
C LEU A 285 -16.68 2.94 25.35
N LEU A 286 -16.06 2.05 24.57
CA LEU A 286 -16.73 1.33 23.48
C LEU A 286 -18.00 0.58 23.94
N GLN A 287 -17.96 -0.04 25.12
CA GLN A 287 -19.11 -0.69 25.72
C GLN A 287 -20.25 0.29 26.03
N ASN A 288 -19.95 1.54 26.38
CA ASN A 288 -20.97 2.53 26.68
C ASN A 288 -21.76 2.92 25.44
N LEU A 289 -21.15 2.92 24.25
CA LEU A 289 -21.86 3.15 22.98
C LEU A 289 -23.03 2.17 22.83
N ILE A 290 -22.75 0.87 23.04
CA ILE A 290 -23.78 -0.19 22.94
C ILE A 290 -24.75 -0.15 24.12
N LEU A 291 -24.25 0.08 25.35
CA LEU A 291 -25.10 0.14 26.55
C LEU A 291 -26.09 1.32 26.49
N ASN A 292 -25.68 2.47 25.97
CA ASN A 292 -26.56 3.63 25.81
C ASN A 292 -27.67 3.34 24.79
N SER A 293 -27.32 2.78 23.63
CA SER A 293 -28.28 2.31 22.64
C SER A 293 -29.22 1.25 23.18
N ALA A 294 -28.73 0.30 23.97
CA ALA A 294 -29.56 -0.73 24.58
C ALA A 294 -30.54 -0.19 25.63
N ARG A 295 -30.17 0.86 26.38
CA ARG A 295 -31.09 1.54 27.31
C ARG A 295 -32.22 2.26 26.56
N GLN A 296 -31.91 2.82 25.40
CA GLN A 296 -32.88 3.54 24.57
C GLN A 296 -33.79 2.59 23.78
N PHE A 297 -33.24 1.47 23.28
CA PHE A 297 -33.92 0.55 22.37
C PHE A 297 -33.87 -0.92 22.83
N PRO A 298 -34.26 -1.27 24.07
CA PRO A 298 -34.04 -2.60 24.64
C PRO A 298 -34.74 -3.73 23.86
N HIS A 299 -35.87 -3.45 23.21
CA HIS A 299 -36.65 -4.44 22.46
C HIS A 299 -36.31 -4.48 20.97
N LYS A 300 -35.46 -3.59 20.47
CA LYS A 300 -35.07 -3.55 19.06
C LYS A 300 -34.11 -4.69 18.78
N THR A 301 -34.22 -5.30 17.61
CA THR A 301 -33.29 -6.33 17.14
C THR A 301 -31.89 -5.73 16.97
N ALA A 302 -30.91 -6.29 17.66
CA ALA A 302 -29.50 -5.92 17.57
C ALA A 302 -28.75 -6.83 16.59
N ILE A 303 -29.01 -8.15 16.63
CA ILE A 303 -28.26 -9.13 15.84
C ILE A 303 -29.22 -10.11 15.17
N ILE A 304 -28.96 -10.44 13.92
CA ILE A 304 -29.67 -11.43 13.12
C ILE A 304 -28.65 -12.46 12.62
N GLN A 305 -28.94 -13.75 12.81
CA GLN A 305 -28.17 -14.85 12.24
C GLN A 305 -29.11 -16.01 11.91
N GLY A 306 -29.23 -16.35 10.62
CA GLY A 306 -30.27 -17.25 10.14
C GLY A 306 -31.67 -16.77 10.53
N GLU A 307 -32.46 -17.63 11.16
CA GLU A 307 -33.80 -17.27 11.67
C GLU A 307 -33.78 -16.70 13.10
N ARG A 308 -32.62 -16.68 13.77
CA ARG A 308 -32.49 -16.16 15.13
C ARG A 308 -32.32 -14.65 15.11
N GLN A 309 -33.11 -13.97 15.94
CA GLN A 309 -33.00 -12.53 16.19
C GLN A 309 -32.77 -12.29 17.68
N VAL A 310 -31.74 -11.51 18.01
CA VAL A 310 -31.39 -11.14 19.37
C VAL A 310 -31.58 -9.64 19.53
N SER A 311 -32.38 -9.24 20.52
CA SER A 311 -32.60 -7.86 20.89
C SER A 311 -31.45 -7.26 21.69
N TYR A 312 -31.37 -5.94 21.76
CA TYR A 312 -30.39 -5.23 22.60
C TYR A 312 -30.47 -5.64 24.07
N GLY A 313 -31.68 -5.83 24.62
CA GLY A 313 -31.89 -6.22 26.01
C GLY A 313 -31.34 -7.62 26.31
N GLU A 314 -31.59 -8.58 25.41
CA GLU A 314 -31.04 -9.95 25.52
C GLU A 314 -29.51 -9.94 25.41
N LEU A 315 -28.97 -9.19 24.45
CA LEU A 315 -27.53 -9.05 24.22
C LEU A 315 -26.81 -8.50 25.47
N VAL A 316 -27.30 -7.38 26.03
CA VAL A 316 -26.69 -6.76 27.21
C VAL A 316 -26.83 -7.66 28.45
N THR A 317 -27.95 -8.38 28.58
CA THR A 317 -28.15 -9.32 29.69
C THR A 317 -27.12 -10.45 29.64
N SER A 318 -26.93 -11.06 28.48
CA SER A 318 -25.92 -12.10 28.28
C SER A 318 -24.50 -11.56 28.52
N ALA A 319 -24.17 -10.38 27.97
CA ALA A 319 -22.89 -9.73 28.19
C ALA A 319 -22.62 -9.44 29.68
N ASN A 320 -23.64 -8.98 30.42
CA ASN A 320 -23.53 -8.74 31.85
C ASN A 320 -23.30 -10.04 32.64
N ASN A 321 -23.93 -11.15 32.23
CA ASN A 321 -23.68 -12.47 32.82
C ASN A 321 -22.24 -12.94 32.58
N VAL A 322 -21.70 -12.72 31.38
CA VAL A 322 -20.29 -12.99 31.07
C VAL A 322 -19.38 -12.16 31.96
N ALA A 323 -19.66 -10.86 32.12
CA ALA A 323 -18.88 -9.97 32.98
C ALA A 323 -18.89 -10.40 34.46
N ASP A 324 -20.05 -10.79 34.99
CA ASP A 324 -20.20 -11.28 36.36
C ASP A 324 -19.41 -12.58 36.57
N ARG A 325 -19.46 -13.52 35.61
CA ARG A 325 -18.67 -14.76 35.64
C ARG A 325 -17.17 -14.48 35.58
N LEU A 326 -16.72 -13.60 34.69
CA LEU A 326 -15.31 -13.20 34.58
C LEU A 326 -14.78 -12.65 35.90
N ARG A 327 -15.51 -11.70 36.52
CA ARG A 327 -15.12 -11.11 37.81
C ARG A 327 -15.16 -12.10 38.97
N ALA A 328 -16.01 -13.12 38.90
CA ALA A 328 -16.07 -14.17 39.92
C ALA A 328 -14.93 -15.19 39.77
N SER A 329 -14.46 -15.44 38.55
CA SER A 329 -13.44 -16.45 38.29
C SER A 329 -12.00 -15.92 38.30
N VAL A 330 -11.78 -14.66 37.91
CA VAL A 330 -10.44 -14.06 37.85
C VAL A 330 -10.44 -12.62 38.38
N SER A 331 -9.31 -12.21 38.98
CA SER A 331 -9.12 -10.80 39.39
C SER A 331 -8.72 -9.96 38.18
N ILE A 332 -9.63 -9.09 37.76
CA ILE A 332 -9.45 -8.17 36.62
C ILE A 332 -8.89 -6.83 37.09
N LYS A 333 -7.94 -6.30 36.33
CA LYS A 333 -7.28 -5.01 36.47
C LYS A 333 -7.25 -4.33 35.10
N SER A 334 -6.99 -3.02 35.08
CA SER A 334 -6.84 -2.30 33.82
C SER A 334 -5.67 -2.85 33.01
N GLY A 335 -5.87 -2.99 31.70
CA GLY A 335 -4.88 -3.55 30.77
C GLY A 335 -4.83 -5.08 30.72
N ASP A 336 -5.59 -5.80 31.56
CA ASP A 336 -5.71 -7.25 31.43
C ASP A 336 -6.42 -7.62 30.11
N ILE A 337 -5.99 -8.73 29.51
CA ILE A 337 -6.54 -9.24 28.26
C ILE A 337 -7.31 -10.55 28.51
N ILE A 338 -8.49 -10.66 27.92
CA ILE A 338 -9.30 -11.89 27.89
C ILE A 338 -9.47 -12.34 26.44
N ALA A 339 -9.19 -13.62 26.18
CA ALA A 339 -9.37 -14.20 24.86
C ALA A 339 -10.85 -14.54 24.63
N VAL A 340 -11.34 -14.27 23.42
CA VAL A 340 -12.67 -14.68 22.95
C VAL A 340 -12.48 -15.62 21.77
N SER A 341 -12.83 -16.89 21.94
CA SER A 341 -12.77 -17.93 20.90
C SER A 341 -14.15 -18.52 20.69
N LEU A 342 -14.93 -17.83 19.86
CA LEU A 342 -16.32 -18.15 19.53
C LEU A 342 -16.54 -17.89 18.02
N PRO A 343 -17.39 -18.67 17.34
CA PRO A 343 -17.79 -18.37 15.96
C PRO A 343 -18.52 -17.03 15.89
N GLN A 344 -18.51 -16.40 14.71
CA GLN A 344 -19.18 -15.12 14.52
C GLN A 344 -20.68 -15.26 14.73
N GLY A 345 -21.24 -14.41 15.57
CA GLY A 345 -22.64 -14.47 15.93
C GLY A 345 -22.96 -13.74 17.24
N PRO A 346 -24.21 -13.87 17.73
CA PRO A 346 -24.68 -13.20 18.93
C PRO A 346 -23.82 -13.47 20.18
N GLU A 347 -23.42 -14.72 20.42
CA GLU A 347 -22.64 -15.13 21.58
C GLU A 347 -21.26 -14.47 21.60
N MET A 348 -20.61 -14.33 20.44
CA MET A 348 -19.32 -13.65 20.34
C MET A 348 -19.44 -12.17 20.68
N ILE A 349 -20.47 -11.48 20.21
CA ILE A 349 -20.69 -10.07 20.55
C ILE A 349 -21.01 -9.91 22.04
N ALA A 350 -21.83 -10.81 22.61
CA ALA A 350 -22.09 -10.84 24.05
C ALA A 350 -20.80 -11.07 24.86
N ALA A 351 -19.91 -11.96 24.40
CA ALA A 351 -18.61 -12.21 25.00
C ALA A 351 -17.72 -10.96 25.00
N ILE A 352 -17.53 -10.35 23.81
CA ILE A 352 -16.73 -9.14 23.63
C ILE A 352 -17.23 -8.01 24.52
N LEU A 353 -18.54 -7.75 24.48
CA LEU A 353 -19.16 -6.72 25.32
C LEU A 353 -19.01 -7.06 26.81
N GLY A 354 -19.16 -8.32 27.20
CA GLY A 354 -18.99 -8.79 28.57
C GLY A 354 -17.57 -8.61 29.09
N VAL A 355 -16.55 -8.85 28.27
CA VAL A 355 -15.14 -8.60 28.60
C VAL A 355 -14.90 -7.12 28.88
N LEU A 356 -15.40 -6.24 28.01
CA LEU A 356 -15.27 -4.79 28.20
C LEU A 356 -16.04 -4.31 29.43
N ILE A 357 -17.27 -4.79 29.65
CA ILE A 357 -18.03 -4.49 30.88
C ILE A 357 -17.25 -4.95 32.11
N ALA A 358 -16.60 -6.10 32.06
CA ALA A 358 -15.80 -6.63 33.17
C ALA A 358 -14.60 -5.72 33.53
N GLY A 359 -14.15 -4.87 32.59
CA GLY A 359 -13.06 -3.92 32.75
C GLY A 359 -11.74 -4.37 32.11
N ALA A 360 -11.78 -5.35 31.21
CA ALA A 360 -10.62 -5.90 30.51
C ALA A 360 -10.68 -5.59 29.01
N ALA A 361 -9.53 -5.70 28.34
CA ALA A 361 -9.44 -5.70 26.89
C ALA A 361 -9.76 -7.08 26.32
N TYR A 362 -10.32 -7.15 25.11
CA TYR A 362 -10.54 -8.43 24.44
C TYR A 362 -9.51 -8.69 23.34
N VAL A 363 -9.28 -9.97 23.06
CA VAL A 363 -8.63 -10.42 21.82
C VAL A 363 -9.48 -11.53 21.20
N SER A 364 -9.94 -11.30 19.97
CA SER A 364 -10.70 -12.30 19.23
C SER A 364 -9.76 -13.29 18.56
N ILE A 365 -9.93 -14.57 18.84
CA ILE A 365 -9.17 -15.66 18.26
C ILE A 365 -10.15 -16.52 17.48
N ASP A 366 -9.88 -16.70 16.19
CA ASP A 366 -10.74 -17.52 15.34
C ASP A 366 -10.65 -18.99 15.79
N PRO A 367 -11.78 -19.63 16.18
CA PRO A 367 -11.79 -21.01 16.63
C PRO A 367 -11.37 -22.00 15.53
N MET A 368 -11.45 -21.61 14.25
CA MET A 368 -11.03 -22.44 13.11
C MET A 368 -9.52 -22.44 12.89
N LEU A 369 -8.75 -21.56 13.54
CA LEU A 369 -7.29 -21.60 13.47
C LEU A 369 -6.74 -22.89 14.07
N PRO A 370 -5.63 -23.45 13.58
CA PRO A 370 -5.00 -24.63 14.19
C PRO A 370 -4.72 -24.43 15.68
N ARG A 371 -4.94 -25.48 16.50
CA ARG A 371 -4.79 -25.42 17.97
C ARG A 371 -3.45 -24.84 18.41
N GLN A 372 -2.35 -25.25 17.77
CA GLN A 372 -1.02 -24.76 18.09
C GLN A 372 -0.86 -23.26 17.88
N ARG A 373 -1.51 -22.71 16.84
CA ARG A 373 -1.53 -21.28 16.56
C ARG A 373 -2.38 -20.53 17.59
N ARG A 374 -3.56 -21.05 17.94
CA ARG A 374 -4.39 -20.48 19.02
C ARG A 374 -3.63 -20.42 20.34
N SER A 375 -2.98 -21.53 20.75
CA SER A 375 -2.15 -21.59 21.96
C SER A 375 -1.07 -20.52 21.97
N ARG A 376 -0.33 -20.34 20.86
CA ARG A 376 0.72 -19.32 20.74
C ARG A 376 0.16 -17.90 20.88
N LEU A 377 -0.97 -17.60 20.24
CA LEU A 377 -1.62 -16.29 20.36
C LEU A 377 -2.07 -16.01 21.80
N ILE A 378 -2.67 -17.00 22.45
CA ILE A 378 -3.13 -16.93 23.85
C ILE A 378 -1.97 -16.70 24.81
N GLU A 379 -0.88 -17.46 24.66
CA GLU A 379 0.31 -17.34 25.50
C GLU A 379 0.96 -15.96 25.32
N ARG A 380 1.06 -15.49 24.08
CA ARG A 380 1.65 -14.19 23.75
C ARG A 380 0.88 -13.01 24.30
N CYS A 381 -0.45 -13.09 24.35
CA CYS A 381 -1.25 -12.05 24.99
C CYS A 381 -1.36 -12.19 26.51
N SER A 382 -0.78 -13.26 27.08
CA SER A 382 -0.88 -13.57 28.51
C SER A 382 -2.33 -13.49 29.00
N ALA A 383 -3.27 -14.00 28.18
CA ALA A 383 -4.70 -13.90 28.47
C ALA A 383 -5.02 -14.53 29.83
N LYS A 384 -5.81 -13.83 30.66
CA LYS A 384 -6.16 -14.32 32.01
C LYS A 384 -7.24 -15.39 32.00
N ALA A 385 -8.10 -15.36 31.00
CA ALA A 385 -9.18 -16.31 30.81
C ALA A 385 -9.53 -16.39 29.32
N ILE A 386 -10.33 -17.40 28.98
CA ILE A 386 -10.89 -17.57 27.65
C ILE A 386 -12.41 -17.71 27.74
N VAL A 387 -13.12 -16.95 26.91
CA VAL A 387 -14.54 -17.08 26.69
C VAL A 387 -14.74 -17.94 25.44
N THR A 388 -15.35 -19.11 25.60
CA THR A 388 -15.48 -20.13 24.54
C THR A 388 -16.66 -21.08 24.82
N HIS A 389 -16.97 -21.99 23.90
CA HIS A 389 -17.97 -23.04 24.12
C HIS A 389 -17.43 -24.17 25.01
N ALA A 390 -18.33 -24.85 25.73
CA ALA A 390 -17.96 -25.85 26.74
C ALA A 390 -17.14 -27.03 26.17
N CYS A 391 -17.41 -27.37 24.91
CA CYS A 391 -16.82 -28.48 24.17
C CYS A 391 -15.61 -28.09 23.29
N ALA A 392 -15.16 -26.83 23.34
CA ALA A 392 -14.05 -26.37 22.51
C ALA A 392 -12.71 -26.98 22.96
N ASP A 393 -11.89 -27.42 21.98
CA ASP A 393 -10.54 -27.93 22.20
C ASP A 393 -9.53 -26.79 22.40
N GLU A 394 -9.71 -26.02 23.47
CA GLU A 394 -8.85 -24.89 23.84
C GLU A 394 -7.77 -25.28 24.85
N PRO A 395 -6.68 -24.50 25.00
CA PRO A 395 -5.62 -24.79 25.98
C PRO A 395 -6.16 -25.00 27.40
N ASP A 396 -5.65 -26.03 28.09
CA ASP A 396 -6.17 -26.50 29.39
C ASP A 396 -5.92 -25.52 30.56
N LEU A 397 -5.11 -24.48 30.34
CA LEU A 397 -4.57 -23.61 31.39
C LEU A 397 -5.45 -22.40 31.72
N LEU A 398 -6.56 -22.17 31.02
CA LEU A 398 -7.39 -20.98 31.22
C LEU A 398 -8.76 -21.30 31.81
N VAL A 399 -9.25 -20.37 32.63
CA VAL A 399 -10.66 -20.33 33.06
C VAL A 399 -11.53 -20.22 31.80
N ARG A 400 -12.41 -21.20 31.59
CA ARG A 400 -13.37 -21.24 30.48
C ARG A 400 -14.70 -20.67 30.92
N ILE A 401 -15.24 -19.73 30.13
CA ILE A 401 -16.57 -19.16 30.35
C ILE A 401 -17.43 -19.42 29.14
N ASN A 402 -18.52 -20.15 29.37
CA ASN A 402 -19.54 -20.38 28.36
C ASN A 402 -20.47 -19.17 28.24
N VAL A 403 -20.84 -18.86 27.01
CA VAL A 403 -21.82 -17.83 26.67
C VAL A 403 -23.09 -18.50 26.20
N ASP A 404 -24.21 -18.03 26.73
CA ASP A 404 -25.55 -18.42 26.32
C ASP A 404 -26.44 -17.18 26.35
N ILE A 405 -27.38 -17.09 25.42
CA ILE A 405 -28.36 -16.00 25.34
C ILE A 405 -29.72 -16.59 25.63
N ASP A 406 -30.15 -16.43 26.89
CA ASP A 406 -31.46 -16.83 27.34
C ASP A 406 -32.48 -15.72 27.07
N SER A 407 -33.25 -15.89 25.99
CA SER A 407 -34.36 -15.00 25.61
C SER A 407 -35.48 -14.90 26.66
N SER A 408 -35.55 -15.84 27.61
CA SER A 408 -36.56 -15.82 28.67
C SER A 408 -36.10 -15.06 29.92
N ALA A 409 -34.80 -14.74 30.03
CA ALA A 409 -34.25 -14.01 31.16
C ALA A 409 -34.73 -12.54 31.17
N PRO A 410 -35.01 -11.96 32.35
CA PRO A 410 -35.35 -10.55 32.45
C PRO A 410 -34.16 -9.68 32.04
N VAL A 411 -34.43 -8.59 31.31
CA VAL A 411 -33.40 -7.66 30.85
C VAL A 411 -32.65 -7.08 32.05
N ARG A 412 -31.33 -7.26 32.09
CA ARG A 412 -30.46 -6.78 33.17
C ARG A 412 -29.29 -5.97 32.62
N PHE A 413 -29.20 -4.73 33.04
CA PHE A 413 -28.06 -3.85 32.75
C PHE A 413 -26.97 -4.00 33.82
N PRO A 414 -25.70 -3.75 33.48
CA PRO A 414 -24.62 -3.76 34.46
C PRO A 414 -24.81 -2.69 35.54
N GLU A 415 -24.85 -3.13 36.81
CA GLU A 415 -24.94 -2.24 37.99
C GLU A 415 -23.58 -1.64 38.38
N ARG A 416 -22.49 -2.34 38.04
CA ARG A 416 -21.12 -1.86 38.29
C ARG A 416 -20.59 -1.17 37.04
N VAL A 417 -20.27 0.11 37.19
CA VAL A 417 -19.55 0.89 36.17
C VAL A 417 -18.12 0.37 36.09
N ALA A 418 -17.62 0.14 34.87
CA ALA A 418 -16.24 -0.27 34.64
C ALA A 418 -15.27 0.80 35.17
N PHE A 419 -14.16 0.38 35.77
CA PHE A 419 -13.11 1.28 36.28
C PHE A 419 -12.19 1.84 35.17
N GLN A 420 -12.44 1.45 33.92
CA GLN A 420 -11.64 1.84 32.75
C GLN A 420 -11.82 3.33 32.43
N THR A 421 -10.75 3.89 31.87
CA THR A 421 -10.65 5.20 31.26
C THR A 421 -10.52 5.07 29.75
N LEU A 422 -10.65 6.18 29.03
CA LEU A 422 -10.53 6.18 27.57
C LEU A 422 -9.15 5.74 27.07
N ASP A 423 -8.11 5.92 27.89
CA ASP A 423 -6.73 5.60 27.54
C ASP A 423 -6.34 4.17 27.91
N ASP A 424 -7.27 3.42 28.53
CA ASP A 424 -7.09 1.99 28.77
C ASP A 424 -7.31 1.18 27.49
N LEU A 425 -6.66 0.01 27.45
CA LEU A 425 -6.75 -0.93 26.35
C LEU A 425 -8.19 -1.44 26.16
N ALA A 426 -8.71 -1.31 24.94
CA ALA A 426 -10.01 -1.85 24.56
C ALA A 426 -9.86 -3.23 23.92
N TYR A 427 -8.90 -3.37 22.99
CA TYR A 427 -8.66 -4.63 22.31
C TYR A 427 -7.24 -4.77 21.78
N VAL A 428 -6.90 -6.01 21.49
CA VAL A 428 -5.70 -6.38 20.73
C VAL A 428 -6.11 -7.10 19.46
N ILE A 429 -5.56 -6.68 18.33
CA ILE A 429 -5.69 -7.38 17.05
C ILE A 429 -4.33 -7.87 16.61
N PHE A 430 -4.22 -9.17 16.35
CA PHE A 430 -3.01 -9.75 15.79
C PHE A 430 -2.96 -9.56 14.29
N THR A 431 -1.83 -9.03 13.82
CA THR A 431 -1.51 -8.90 12.40
C THR A 431 -0.28 -9.74 12.08
N SER A 432 -0.09 -10.07 10.81
CA SER A 432 1.11 -10.76 10.34
C SER A 432 2.37 -9.98 10.72
N GLY A 433 3.46 -10.71 11.03
CA GLY A 433 4.74 -10.11 11.42
C GLY A 433 5.87 -10.45 10.47
N SER A 434 6.71 -9.47 10.11
CA SER A 434 7.88 -9.66 9.25
C SER A 434 8.91 -10.67 9.77
N THR A 435 8.93 -10.90 11.09
CA THR A 435 9.79 -11.90 11.77
C THR A 435 9.18 -13.31 11.79
N GLY A 436 8.02 -13.50 11.14
CA GLY A 436 7.23 -14.73 11.12
C GLY A 436 6.39 -15.02 12.35
N GLU A 437 6.29 -14.06 13.25
CA GLU A 437 5.57 -14.17 14.51
C GLU A 437 4.49 -13.07 14.59
N PRO A 438 3.19 -13.40 14.73
CA PRO A 438 2.09 -12.41 14.70
C PRO A 438 2.23 -11.30 15.72
N LYS A 439 2.09 -10.04 15.31
CA LYS A 439 2.23 -8.86 16.19
C LYS A 439 0.85 -8.40 16.68
N GLY A 440 0.68 -8.31 18.00
CA GLY A 440 -0.55 -7.81 18.62
C GLY A 440 -0.56 -6.30 18.67
N VAL A 441 -1.47 -5.64 17.96
CA VAL A 441 -1.63 -4.18 17.97
C VAL A 441 -2.53 -3.78 19.13
N MET A 442 -2.04 -2.92 20.03
CA MET A 442 -2.76 -2.47 21.23
C MET A 442 -3.57 -1.21 20.94
N ILE A 443 -4.91 -1.33 20.99
CA ILE A 443 -5.84 -0.23 20.70
C ILE A 443 -6.61 0.19 21.96
N THR A 444 -6.56 1.48 22.30
CA THR A 444 -7.32 2.03 23.43
C THR A 444 -8.76 2.34 23.05
N HIS A 445 -9.61 2.56 24.06
CA HIS A 445 -10.98 3.00 23.83
C HIS A 445 -11.03 4.31 23.05
N ARG A 446 -10.17 5.28 23.38
CA ARG A 446 -10.08 6.58 22.71
C ARG A 446 -9.81 6.41 21.23
N ASN A 447 -8.84 5.58 20.86
CA ASN A 447 -8.43 5.45 19.48
C ASN A 447 -9.58 4.90 18.61
N ALA A 448 -10.21 3.81 19.05
CA ALA A 448 -11.31 3.19 18.34
C ALA A 448 -12.57 4.06 18.33
N ALA A 449 -12.95 4.64 19.47
CA ALA A 449 -14.13 5.49 19.59
C ALA A 449 -14.07 6.70 18.67
N ASN A 450 -12.90 7.35 18.55
CA ASN A 450 -12.70 8.47 17.64
C ASN A 450 -13.03 8.09 16.19
N THR A 451 -12.51 6.95 15.70
CA THR A 451 -12.74 6.49 14.33
C THR A 451 -14.20 6.15 14.09
N VAL A 452 -14.81 5.30 14.93
CA VAL A 452 -16.19 4.82 14.68
C VAL A 452 -17.22 5.95 14.76
N LEU A 453 -17.06 6.88 15.72
CA LEU A 453 -17.96 8.03 15.87
C LEU A 453 -17.83 9.03 14.71
N ASP A 454 -16.63 9.22 14.17
CA ASP A 454 -16.46 10.09 13.01
C ASP A 454 -17.14 9.52 11.76
N ILE A 455 -17.01 8.22 11.50
CA ILE A 455 -17.70 7.56 10.39
C ILE A 455 -19.22 7.66 10.56
N ASN A 456 -19.74 7.36 11.75
CA ASN A 456 -21.18 7.48 12.03
C ASN A 456 -21.70 8.90 11.76
N ARG A 457 -20.98 9.92 12.25
CA ARG A 457 -21.34 11.32 12.06
C ARG A 457 -21.27 11.74 10.58
N ARG A 458 -20.24 11.32 9.84
CA ARG A 458 -20.05 11.69 8.43
C ARG A 458 -21.16 11.16 7.53
N PHE A 459 -21.59 9.93 7.77
CA PHE A 459 -22.54 9.24 6.89
C PHE A 459 -23.94 9.07 7.51
N GLY A 460 -24.19 9.76 8.64
CA GLY A 460 -25.48 9.76 9.33
C GLY A 460 -25.94 8.37 9.72
N VAL A 461 -25.05 7.55 10.27
CA VAL A 461 -25.41 6.20 10.76
C VAL A 461 -26.20 6.33 12.05
N SER A 462 -27.35 5.67 12.08
CA SER A 462 -28.39 5.83 13.10
C SER A 462 -28.99 4.48 13.48
N GLU A 463 -30.02 4.52 14.32
CA GLU A 463 -30.73 3.33 14.75
C GLU A 463 -31.45 2.64 13.59
N ASP A 464 -31.83 3.35 12.54
CA ASP A 464 -32.55 2.78 11.39
C ASP A 464 -31.64 1.96 10.46
N ASP A 465 -30.33 1.97 10.72
CA ASP A 465 -29.36 1.28 9.90
C ASP A 465 -29.12 -0.18 10.30
N GLY A 466 -28.74 -0.98 9.30
CA GLY A 466 -28.25 -2.33 9.50
C GLY A 466 -27.04 -2.62 8.64
N VAL A 467 -26.06 -3.35 9.19
CA VAL A 467 -24.84 -3.74 8.48
C VAL A 467 -24.80 -5.24 8.20
N PHE A 468 -24.35 -5.59 7.00
CA PHE A 468 -23.98 -6.97 6.67
C PHE A 468 -22.51 -7.21 7.04
N SER A 469 -22.28 -8.01 8.08
CA SER A 469 -20.96 -8.23 8.67
C SER A 469 -20.36 -9.54 8.19
N ILE A 470 -19.34 -9.46 7.34
CA ILE A 470 -18.56 -10.61 6.84
C ILE A 470 -17.07 -10.54 7.21
N ALA A 471 -16.62 -9.41 7.77
CA ALA A 471 -15.22 -9.28 8.18
C ALA A 471 -14.95 -10.21 9.37
N PRO A 472 -13.88 -11.04 9.34
CA PRO A 472 -13.53 -11.90 10.46
C PRO A 472 -13.31 -11.10 11.76
N ALA A 473 -13.68 -11.68 12.90
CA ALA A 473 -13.60 -11.01 14.20
C ALA A 473 -12.16 -10.67 14.65
N GLY A 474 -11.17 -11.39 14.12
CA GLY A 474 -9.75 -11.11 14.30
C GLY A 474 -9.23 -9.96 13.41
N PHE A 475 -10.09 -9.33 12.62
CA PHE A 475 -9.74 -8.23 11.73
C PHE A 475 -10.38 -6.91 12.20
N ASP A 476 -9.68 -5.80 12.03
CA ASP A 476 -10.07 -4.49 12.57
C ASP A 476 -11.34 -3.92 11.92
N LEU A 477 -11.62 -4.26 10.67
CA LEU A 477 -12.86 -3.87 9.99
C LEU A 477 -14.12 -4.28 10.77
N SER A 478 -14.08 -5.42 11.46
CA SER A 478 -15.22 -5.92 12.24
C SER A 478 -15.56 -5.02 13.44
N VAL A 479 -14.60 -4.27 13.96
CA VAL A 479 -14.78 -3.36 15.11
C VAL A 479 -15.80 -2.27 14.80
N TYR A 480 -15.83 -1.77 13.56
CA TYR A 480 -16.83 -0.78 13.15
C TYR A 480 -18.24 -1.36 13.13
N ASP A 481 -18.41 -2.59 12.63
CA ASP A 481 -19.71 -3.25 12.62
C ASP A 481 -20.23 -3.44 14.06
N TYR A 482 -19.34 -3.80 14.99
CA TYR A 482 -19.69 -4.09 16.38
C TYR A 482 -19.98 -2.83 17.18
N PHE A 483 -19.09 -1.84 17.15
CA PHE A 483 -19.20 -0.67 18.03
C PHE A 483 -19.71 0.59 17.33
N GLY A 484 -19.50 0.70 16.02
CA GLY A 484 -20.07 1.80 15.22
C GLY A 484 -21.57 1.61 15.02
N VAL A 485 -21.98 0.47 14.46
CA VAL A 485 -23.38 0.25 14.08
C VAL A 485 -24.26 -0.08 15.28
N LEU A 486 -23.86 -1.00 16.17
CA LEU A 486 -24.64 -1.24 17.40
C LEU A 486 -24.59 -0.05 18.36
N GLY A 487 -23.47 0.69 18.35
CA GLY A 487 -23.34 1.92 19.13
C GLY A 487 -24.32 3.01 18.69
N ALA A 488 -24.69 3.04 17.41
CA ALA A 488 -25.73 3.94 16.88
C ALA A 488 -27.17 3.42 17.07
N GLY A 489 -27.36 2.21 17.64
CA GLY A 489 -28.68 1.59 17.81
C GLY A 489 -29.17 0.80 16.59
N GLY A 490 -28.30 0.58 15.60
CA GLY A 490 -28.57 -0.18 14.39
C GLY A 490 -28.61 -1.69 14.62
N LYS A 491 -28.44 -2.49 13.57
CA LYS A 491 -28.41 -3.97 13.68
C LYS A 491 -27.30 -4.60 12.85
N ILE A 492 -26.83 -5.76 13.27
CA ILE A 492 -25.87 -6.58 12.51
C ILE A 492 -26.59 -7.80 11.95
N LEU A 493 -26.34 -8.09 10.68
CA LEU A 493 -26.66 -9.36 10.05
C LEU A 493 -25.38 -10.16 9.81
N PHE A 494 -25.28 -11.32 10.46
CA PHE A 494 -24.26 -12.32 10.17
C PHE A 494 -24.83 -13.35 9.20
N PRO A 495 -24.09 -13.73 8.13
CA PRO A 495 -24.46 -14.90 7.34
C PRO A 495 -24.36 -16.17 8.21
N SER A 496 -25.16 -17.19 7.90
CA SER A 496 -24.91 -18.53 8.44
C SER A 496 -23.66 -19.14 7.82
N GLU A 497 -23.11 -20.21 8.42
CA GLU A 497 -21.91 -20.89 7.90
C GLU A 497 -22.09 -21.32 6.43
N ASP A 498 -23.23 -21.92 6.09
CA ASP A 498 -23.57 -22.32 4.71
C ASP A 498 -23.68 -21.14 3.73
N GLU A 499 -24.02 -19.95 4.23
CA GLU A 499 -24.21 -18.74 3.43
C GLU A 499 -22.95 -17.86 3.39
N ALA A 500 -21.95 -18.14 4.23
CA ALA A 500 -20.81 -17.26 4.47
C ALA A 500 -20.01 -16.93 3.20
N ASN A 501 -20.10 -17.76 2.16
CA ASN A 501 -19.41 -17.58 0.89
C ASN A 501 -20.35 -17.61 -0.34
N ASP A 502 -21.68 -17.47 -0.17
CA ASP A 502 -22.64 -17.44 -1.30
C ASP A 502 -23.16 -16.02 -1.57
N PRO A 503 -22.65 -15.32 -2.61
CA PRO A 503 -23.13 -13.98 -2.97
C PRO A 503 -24.62 -13.90 -3.29
N LYS A 504 -25.24 -14.97 -3.80
CA LYS A 504 -26.69 -14.98 -4.06
C LYS A 504 -27.48 -15.07 -2.75
N ALA A 505 -27.01 -15.84 -1.77
CA ALA A 505 -27.57 -15.82 -0.42
C ALA A 505 -27.42 -14.43 0.20
N TRP A 506 -26.24 -13.82 0.12
CA TRP A 506 -26.02 -12.47 0.65
C TRP A 506 -27.04 -11.46 0.10
N ALA A 507 -27.25 -11.44 -1.21
CA ALA A 507 -28.24 -10.56 -1.84
C ALA A 507 -29.65 -10.78 -1.28
N ARG A 508 -30.07 -12.04 -1.15
CA ARG A 508 -31.39 -12.39 -0.59
C ARG A 508 -31.52 -11.91 0.86
N GLN A 509 -30.49 -12.11 1.68
CA GLN A 509 -30.51 -11.73 3.10
C GLN A 509 -30.48 -10.20 3.28
N ILE A 510 -29.66 -9.50 2.50
CA ILE A 510 -29.59 -8.03 2.46
C ILE A 510 -30.97 -7.43 2.17
N ILE A 511 -31.67 -7.97 1.16
CA ILE A 511 -33.02 -7.53 0.78
C ILE A 511 -34.04 -7.92 1.86
N LYS A 512 -34.04 -9.19 2.32
CA LYS A 512 -34.99 -9.70 3.33
C LYS A 512 -34.94 -8.88 4.62
N HIS A 513 -33.74 -8.56 5.09
CA HIS A 513 -33.52 -7.87 6.36
C HIS A 513 -33.38 -6.35 6.24
N GLN A 514 -33.52 -5.80 5.02
CA GLN A 514 -33.43 -4.36 4.75
C GLN A 514 -32.12 -3.77 5.29
N ILE A 515 -31.00 -4.38 4.92
CA ILE A 515 -29.67 -3.91 5.30
C ILE A 515 -29.35 -2.64 4.50
N THR A 516 -28.81 -1.64 5.20
CA THR A 516 -28.54 -0.29 4.65
C THR A 516 -27.05 -0.03 4.45
N LEU A 517 -26.19 -0.74 5.18
CA LEU A 517 -24.75 -0.56 5.20
C LEU A 517 -24.04 -1.84 4.76
N TRP A 518 -22.96 -1.70 4.00
CA TRP A 518 -22.00 -2.78 3.82
C TRP A 518 -20.58 -2.29 4.00
N ASN A 519 -19.90 -2.85 5.00
CA ASN A 519 -18.49 -2.63 5.27
C ASN A 519 -17.70 -3.87 4.84
N SER A 520 -16.85 -3.73 3.82
CA SER A 520 -16.13 -4.86 3.24
C SER A 520 -14.88 -4.44 2.48
N VAL A 521 -14.05 -5.41 2.15
CA VAL A 521 -13.03 -5.26 1.12
C VAL A 521 -13.67 -5.36 -0.29
N PRO A 522 -13.00 -4.90 -1.36
CA PRO A 522 -13.60 -4.81 -2.70
C PRO A 522 -14.02 -6.15 -3.31
N ALA A 523 -13.33 -7.25 -3.00
CA ALA A 523 -13.55 -8.53 -3.66
C ALA A 523 -14.96 -9.13 -3.38
N PRO A 524 -15.43 -9.24 -2.11
CA PRO A 524 -16.82 -9.65 -1.84
C PRO A 524 -17.87 -8.73 -2.46
N VAL A 525 -17.64 -7.41 -2.48
CA VAL A 525 -18.57 -6.46 -3.10
C VAL A 525 -18.70 -6.74 -4.60
N LYS A 526 -17.57 -6.91 -5.29
CA LYS A 526 -17.56 -7.28 -6.70
C LYS A 526 -18.29 -8.62 -6.93
N ALA A 527 -18.04 -9.62 -6.10
CA ALA A 527 -18.71 -10.91 -6.20
C ALA A 527 -20.23 -10.79 -6.05
N LEU A 528 -20.72 -9.96 -5.12
CA LEU A 528 -22.15 -9.68 -4.98
C LEU A 528 -22.72 -9.03 -6.25
N ILE A 529 -22.08 -7.97 -6.76
CA ILE A 529 -22.56 -7.28 -7.97
C ILE A 529 -22.61 -8.23 -9.18
N GLU A 530 -21.62 -9.11 -9.34
CA GLU A 530 -21.56 -10.04 -10.48
C GLU A 530 -22.60 -11.16 -10.42
N HIS A 531 -22.97 -11.65 -9.22
CA HIS A 531 -23.75 -12.88 -9.07
C HIS A 531 -25.19 -12.67 -8.58
N ALA A 532 -25.49 -11.54 -7.95
CA ALA A 532 -26.81 -11.29 -7.35
C ALA A 532 -27.89 -10.94 -8.38
N GLY A 533 -27.53 -10.48 -9.58
CA GLY A 533 -28.50 -10.07 -10.60
C GLY A 533 -29.26 -8.77 -10.26
N PRO A 534 -30.31 -8.41 -11.03
CA PRO A 534 -30.96 -7.10 -10.96
C PRO A 534 -31.73 -6.82 -9.66
N GLN A 535 -31.99 -7.84 -8.84
CA GLN A 535 -32.72 -7.70 -7.58
C GLN A 535 -32.02 -6.83 -6.52
N LEU A 536 -30.71 -6.62 -6.64
CA LEU A 536 -30.00 -5.67 -5.75
C LEU A 536 -30.53 -4.24 -5.85
N SER A 537 -31.10 -3.87 -6.99
CA SER A 537 -31.69 -2.54 -7.20
C SER A 537 -32.87 -2.24 -6.26
N THR A 538 -33.48 -3.27 -5.66
CA THR A 538 -34.54 -3.12 -4.66
C THR A 538 -34.06 -3.24 -3.22
N SER A 539 -32.74 -3.33 -3.00
CA SER A 539 -32.16 -3.36 -1.65
C SER A 539 -32.27 -2.00 -0.96
N ALA A 540 -32.18 -2.01 0.37
CA ALA A 540 -32.14 -0.80 1.19
C ALA A 540 -30.70 -0.23 1.33
N LEU A 541 -29.72 -0.81 0.63
CA LEU A 541 -28.32 -0.40 0.73
C LEU A 541 -28.16 1.04 0.28
N ARG A 542 -27.73 1.90 1.20
CA ARG A 542 -27.48 3.32 0.97
C ARG A 542 -25.99 3.67 1.05
N LEU A 543 -25.17 2.83 1.68
CA LEU A 543 -23.75 3.12 1.92
C LEU A 543 -22.91 1.85 1.82
N VAL A 544 -21.87 1.90 0.99
CA VAL A 544 -20.83 0.88 0.91
C VAL A 544 -19.49 1.48 1.29
N LEU A 545 -18.91 0.95 2.37
CA LEU A 545 -17.60 1.29 2.88
C LEU A 545 -16.59 0.26 2.37
N MET A 546 -15.73 0.67 1.44
CA MET A 546 -14.68 -0.17 0.87
C MET A 546 -13.31 0.18 1.43
N SER A 547 -12.61 -0.82 1.96
CA SER A 547 -11.25 -0.64 2.49
C SER A 547 -10.43 -1.93 2.46
N GLY A 548 -9.28 -1.95 3.11
CA GLY A 548 -8.46 -3.16 3.26
C GLY A 548 -7.63 -3.54 2.04
N ASP A 549 -8.10 -3.30 0.82
CA ASP A 549 -7.39 -3.61 -0.44
C ASP A 549 -7.54 -2.52 -1.50
N TRP A 550 -6.84 -2.68 -2.63
CA TRP A 550 -6.96 -1.82 -3.80
C TRP A 550 -8.39 -1.85 -4.36
N ILE A 551 -8.96 -0.67 -4.59
CA ILE A 551 -10.29 -0.52 -5.20
C ILE A 551 -10.11 -0.36 -6.72
N PRO A 552 -10.61 -1.31 -7.53
CA PRO A 552 -10.60 -1.17 -8.98
C PRO A 552 -11.41 0.07 -9.41
N VAL A 553 -10.86 0.88 -10.32
CA VAL A 553 -11.48 2.15 -10.75
C VAL A 553 -12.88 1.97 -11.36
N ASN A 554 -13.18 0.82 -11.93
CA ASN A 554 -14.48 0.50 -12.51
C ASN A 554 -15.53 0.02 -11.50
N LEU A 555 -15.11 -0.43 -10.31
CA LEU A 555 -16.02 -1.03 -9.34
C LEU A 555 -17.04 -0.03 -8.75
N PRO A 556 -16.67 1.21 -8.39
CA PRO A 556 -17.64 2.19 -7.88
C PRO A 556 -18.81 2.45 -8.84
N ASP A 557 -18.53 2.58 -10.14
CA ASP A 557 -19.58 2.81 -11.14
C ASP A 557 -20.45 1.58 -11.35
N GLN A 558 -19.87 0.37 -11.25
CA GLN A 558 -20.64 -0.88 -11.26
C GLN A 558 -21.59 -0.99 -10.07
N ILE A 559 -21.15 -0.59 -8.87
CA ILE A 559 -21.98 -0.58 -7.66
C ILE A 559 -23.15 0.40 -7.84
N LYS A 560 -22.88 1.63 -8.28
CA LYS A 560 -23.92 2.66 -8.51
C LYS A 560 -24.89 2.30 -9.62
N ALA A 561 -24.44 1.56 -10.63
CA ALA A 561 -25.32 1.06 -11.69
C ALA A 561 -26.24 -0.08 -11.19
N ALA A 562 -25.79 -0.86 -10.20
CA ALA A 562 -26.56 -1.97 -9.64
C ALA A 562 -27.53 -1.54 -8.53
N ILE A 563 -27.20 -0.49 -7.78
CA ILE A 563 -27.97 0.00 -6.63
C ILE A 563 -28.11 1.51 -6.75
N ASP A 564 -29.35 1.97 -6.97
CA ASP A 564 -29.64 3.38 -7.14
C ASP A 564 -29.48 4.16 -5.83
N GLY A 565 -28.95 5.39 -5.91
CA GLY A 565 -28.75 6.27 -4.76
C GLY A 565 -27.68 5.83 -3.75
N ILE A 566 -26.92 4.77 -4.03
CA ILE A 566 -25.89 4.26 -3.10
C ILE A 566 -24.67 5.20 -3.02
N GLU A 567 -24.27 5.52 -1.79
CA GLU A 567 -23.00 6.20 -1.54
C GLU A 567 -21.86 5.18 -1.46
N VAL A 568 -20.82 5.40 -2.27
CA VAL A 568 -19.64 4.53 -2.31
C VAL A 568 -18.45 5.29 -1.72
N VAL A 569 -17.83 4.72 -0.71
CA VAL A 569 -16.76 5.38 0.05
C VAL A 569 -15.51 4.50 0.05
N SER A 570 -14.38 5.09 -0.31
CA SER A 570 -13.08 4.51 -0.04
C SER A 570 -12.61 4.93 1.35
N LEU A 571 -12.20 3.95 2.14
CA LEU A 571 -11.58 4.15 3.44
C LEU A 571 -10.22 3.47 3.45
N GLY A 572 -9.31 4.06 4.22
CA GLY A 572 -7.93 3.64 4.28
C GLY A 572 -7.37 3.75 5.68
N GLY A 573 -6.38 2.91 5.98
CA GLY A 573 -5.66 2.95 7.23
C GLY A 573 -4.78 1.73 7.41
N ALA A 574 -4.35 1.55 8.65
CA ALA A 574 -3.71 0.35 9.13
C ALA A 574 -4.32 0.00 10.48
N THR A 575 -4.15 -1.24 10.94
CA THR A 575 -4.57 -1.64 12.28
C THR A 575 -3.97 -0.76 13.36
N GLU A 576 -2.72 -0.31 13.17
CA GLU A 576 -2.02 0.62 14.05
C GLU A 576 -2.59 2.07 14.02
N GLY A 577 -3.52 2.37 13.12
CA GLY A 577 -4.26 3.63 13.00
C GLY A 577 -5.75 3.50 13.37
N SER A 578 -6.13 2.44 14.09
CA SER A 578 -7.50 2.15 14.55
C SER A 578 -8.54 2.11 13.42
N ILE A 579 -8.50 1.02 12.65
CA ILE A 579 -9.38 0.70 11.52
C ILE A 579 -9.08 1.57 10.29
N TRP A 580 -9.38 2.87 10.39
CA TRP A 580 -9.24 3.83 9.30
C TRP A 580 -8.67 5.15 9.82
N SER A 581 -7.93 5.81 8.95
CA SER A 581 -7.31 7.12 9.21
C SER A 581 -7.55 8.11 8.07
N ILE A 582 -8.03 7.65 6.91
CA ILE A 582 -8.26 8.46 5.72
C ILE A 582 -9.54 8.03 5.00
N VAL A 583 -10.22 8.98 4.36
CA VAL A 583 -11.51 8.77 3.69
C VAL A 583 -11.61 9.53 2.37
N TYR A 584 -12.21 8.88 1.37
CA TYR A 584 -12.58 9.47 0.09
C TYR A 584 -13.99 9.04 -0.35
N PRO A 585 -15.00 9.91 -0.22
CA PRO A 585 -16.32 9.67 -0.81
C PRO A 585 -16.24 9.71 -2.34
N ILE A 586 -16.52 8.58 -2.99
CA ILE A 586 -16.38 8.41 -4.44
C ILE A 586 -17.66 8.89 -5.12
N ARG A 587 -17.73 10.19 -5.44
CA ARG A 587 -18.88 10.76 -6.16
C ARG A 587 -18.84 10.46 -7.66
N GLU A 588 -17.68 10.63 -8.26
CA GLU A 588 -17.41 10.36 -9.68
C GLU A 588 -16.02 9.74 -9.80
N VAL A 589 -15.81 8.93 -10.85
CA VAL A 589 -14.50 8.37 -11.19
C VAL A 589 -13.98 9.10 -12.43
N ASP A 590 -12.82 9.75 -12.32
CA ASP A 590 -12.17 10.36 -13.48
C ASP A 590 -11.59 9.28 -14.39
N ALA A 591 -11.84 9.39 -15.70
CA ALA A 591 -11.36 8.44 -16.70
C ALA A 591 -9.83 8.31 -16.77
N ASN A 592 -9.09 9.29 -16.28
CA ASN A 592 -7.62 9.31 -16.27
C ASN A 592 -7.02 8.74 -14.97
N TRP A 593 -7.84 8.41 -13.98
CA TRP A 593 -7.34 7.82 -12.75
C TRP A 593 -6.79 6.41 -12.98
N LYS A 594 -5.59 6.18 -12.45
CA LYS A 594 -4.99 4.84 -12.38
C LYS A 594 -5.44 4.10 -11.12
N SER A 595 -5.92 4.84 -10.13
CA SER A 595 -6.31 4.39 -8.81
C SER A 595 -7.40 5.29 -8.24
N ILE A 596 -8.24 4.75 -7.36
CA ILE A 596 -9.12 5.61 -6.56
C ILE A 596 -8.25 6.38 -5.55
N PRO A 597 -8.39 7.71 -5.45
CA PRO A 597 -7.69 8.50 -4.45
C PRO A 597 -7.91 7.95 -3.04
N TYR A 598 -6.85 7.95 -2.22
CA TYR A 598 -6.90 7.45 -0.87
C TYR A 598 -7.70 8.38 0.06
N GLY A 599 -7.61 9.70 -0.20
CA GLY A 599 -8.53 10.68 0.35
C GLY A 599 -7.91 11.72 1.26
N LYS A 600 -8.65 12.09 2.32
CA LYS A 600 -8.26 13.06 3.36
C LYS A 600 -8.41 12.46 4.76
N PRO A 601 -7.63 12.92 5.75
CA PRO A 601 -7.65 12.34 7.09
C PRO A 601 -9.02 12.39 7.78
N LEU A 602 -9.25 11.41 8.66
CA LEU A 602 -10.43 11.38 9.56
C LEU A 602 -10.31 12.42 10.69
N ALA A 603 -11.39 12.62 11.44
CA ALA A 603 -11.43 13.57 12.55
C ALA A 603 -10.38 13.22 13.61
N ASN A 604 -9.74 14.27 14.16
CA ASN A 604 -8.65 14.21 15.13
C ASN A 604 -7.42 13.38 14.68
N GLN A 605 -7.36 13.00 13.41
CA GLN A 605 -6.25 12.27 12.80
C GLN A 605 -5.59 13.12 11.72
N ARG A 606 -4.31 12.89 11.48
CA ARG A 606 -3.52 13.55 10.44
C ARG A 606 -2.79 12.50 9.63
N PHE A 607 -2.57 12.82 8.36
CA PHE A 607 -1.91 11.94 7.41
C PHE A 607 -0.84 12.74 6.69
N HIS A 608 0.41 12.28 6.80
CA HIS A 608 1.58 12.99 6.27
C HIS A 608 2.26 12.17 5.19
N VAL A 609 2.69 12.85 4.12
CA VAL A 609 3.61 12.29 3.13
C VAL A 609 4.98 12.93 3.35
N LEU A 610 5.92 12.17 3.90
CA LEU A 610 7.24 12.68 4.27
C LEU A 610 8.35 11.98 3.48
N ASN A 611 9.45 12.70 3.30
CA ASN A 611 10.69 12.13 2.78
C ASN A 611 11.53 11.50 3.90
N ASN A 612 12.70 10.94 3.57
CA ASN A 612 13.60 10.29 4.52
C ASN A 612 14.15 11.21 5.63
N TRP A 613 13.95 12.53 5.51
CA TRP A 613 14.36 13.54 6.49
C TRP A 613 13.18 14.03 7.35
N PHE A 614 12.01 13.40 7.24
CA PHE A 614 10.75 13.82 7.88
C PHE A 614 10.28 15.20 7.43
N GLU A 615 10.63 15.62 6.21
CA GLU A 615 10.13 16.85 5.59
C GLU A 615 8.94 16.52 4.68
N PRO A 616 7.93 17.41 4.57
CA PRO A 616 6.80 17.20 3.66
C PRO A 616 7.22 17.10 2.19
N CYS A 617 6.80 16.03 1.50
CA CYS A 617 7.03 15.88 0.07
C CYS A 617 6.20 16.89 -0.73
N PRO A 618 6.73 17.51 -1.80
CA PRO A 618 5.92 18.32 -2.71
C PRO A 618 4.78 17.53 -3.36
N LYS A 619 3.84 18.24 -3.98
CA LYS A 619 2.81 17.63 -4.80
C LYS A 619 3.44 16.74 -5.89
N TRP A 620 2.83 15.59 -6.15
CA TRP A 620 3.27 14.54 -7.07
C TRP A 620 4.51 13.74 -6.66
N VAL A 621 5.23 14.16 -5.64
CA VAL A 621 6.45 13.51 -5.17
C VAL A 621 6.08 12.39 -4.21
N THR A 622 6.59 11.20 -4.52
CA THR A 622 6.41 10.01 -3.68
C THR A 622 7.19 10.18 -2.38
N GLY A 623 6.52 9.97 -1.26
CA GLY A 623 7.11 9.83 0.06
C GLY A 623 6.52 8.66 0.83
N GLU A 624 7.04 8.44 2.02
CA GLU A 624 6.45 7.50 2.98
C GLU A 624 5.22 8.11 3.64
N LEU A 625 4.23 7.26 3.91
CA LEU A 625 3.00 7.62 4.59
C LEU A 625 3.13 7.47 6.11
N PHE A 626 2.67 8.48 6.84
CA PHE A 626 2.63 8.50 8.30
C PHE A 626 1.24 8.89 8.80
N ILE A 627 0.80 8.22 9.86
CA ILE A 627 -0.47 8.50 10.55
C ILE A 627 -0.16 9.16 11.88
N ALA A 628 -0.93 10.18 12.23
CA ALA A 628 -0.82 10.88 13.51
C ALA A 628 -2.19 11.20 14.12
N GLY A 629 -2.20 11.61 15.40
CA GLY A 629 -3.42 11.99 16.12
C GLY A 629 -4.09 10.84 16.85
N GLU A 630 -5.39 10.98 17.13
CA GLU A 630 -6.11 10.15 18.09
C GLU A 630 -6.29 8.69 17.64
N GLY A 631 -6.14 8.37 16.35
CA GLY A 631 -6.24 7.00 15.84
C GLY A 631 -4.97 6.17 16.05
N VAL A 632 -3.85 6.76 16.47
CA VAL A 632 -2.59 6.01 16.55
C VAL A 632 -2.56 5.09 17.78
N ALA A 633 -2.42 3.80 17.53
CA ALA A 633 -2.32 2.73 18.51
C ALA A 633 -1.25 2.97 19.59
N GLN A 634 -1.41 2.36 20.77
CA GLN A 634 -0.44 2.47 21.86
C GLN A 634 0.91 1.84 21.49
N GLY A 635 0.90 0.75 20.72
CA GLY A 635 2.10 0.06 20.27
C GLY A 635 1.84 -1.42 19.95
N TYR A 636 2.91 -2.21 19.92
CA TYR A 636 2.84 -3.66 19.78
C TYR A 636 2.99 -4.34 21.15
N LEU A 637 2.14 -5.34 21.39
CA LEU A 637 2.12 -6.13 22.62
C LEU A 637 3.42 -6.93 22.77
N CYS A 638 4.09 -6.71 23.91
CA CYS A 638 5.35 -7.37 24.26
C CYS A 638 6.48 -7.20 23.21
N ASP A 639 6.45 -6.13 22.41
CA ASP A 639 7.44 -5.85 21.36
C ASP A 639 7.81 -4.35 21.34
N GLU A 640 8.52 -3.91 22.38
CA GLU A 640 8.92 -2.50 22.53
C GLU A 640 9.89 -2.03 21.44
N GLU A 641 10.73 -2.92 20.93
CA GLU A 641 11.70 -2.60 19.90
C GLU A 641 11.00 -2.19 18.61
N LYS A 642 10.09 -3.03 18.09
CA LYS A 642 9.28 -2.66 16.92
C LYS A 642 8.35 -1.50 17.21
N THR A 643 7.89 -1.36 18.46
CA THR A 643 7.09 -0.20 18.85
C THR A 643 7.90 1.08 18.67
N ARG A 644 9.16 1.15 19.13
CA ARG A 644 10.02 2.32 18.93
C ARG A 644 10.39 2.55 17.46
N GLU A 645 10.53 1.48 16.68
CA GLU A 645 10.83 1.55 15.24
C GLU A 645 9.66 2.14 14.43
N ARG A 646 8.42 1.72 14.74
CA ARG A 646 7.23 2.07 13.95
C ARG A 646 6.43 3.24 14.51
N PHE A 647 6.49 3.48 15.83
CA PHE A 647 5.80 4.59 16.49
C PHE A 647 6.83 5.61 16.99
N ILE A 648 7.16 6.55 16.11
CA ILE A 648 8.24 7.51 16.31
C ILE A 648 7.69 8.86 16.78
N ILE A 649 8.58 9.71 17.27
CA ILE A 649 8.29 11.12 17.51
C ILE A 649 8.87 11.93 16.37
N HIS A 650 8.03 12.74 15.71
CA HIS A 650 8.47 13.64 14.65
C HIS A 650 9.56 14.57 15.20
N PRO A 651 10.76 14.62 14.58
CA PRO A 651 11.92 15.30 15.16
C PRO A 651 11.72 16.82 15.34
N VAL A 652 10.96 17.44 14.43
CA VAL A 652 10.65 18.89 14.48
C VAL A 652 9.38 19.22 15.28
N THR A 653 8.25 18.55 14.99
CA THR A 653 6.96 18.92 15.59
C THR A 653 6.70 18.29 16.95
N GLY A 654 7.46 17.26 17.34
CA GLY A 654 7.23 16.48 18.55
C GLY A 654 5.97 15.60 18.49
N GLU A 655 5.30 15.54 17.34
CA GLU A 655 4.10 14.74 17.14
C GLU A 655 4.40 13.24 17.12
N ARG A 656 3.56 12.42 17.74
CA ARG A 656 3.68 10.96 17.64
C ARG A 656 3.14 10.48 16.29
N LEU A 657 3.97 9.78 15.53
CA LEU A 657 3.67 9.26 14.21
C LEU A 657 3.74 7.73 14.20
N TYR A 658 2.85 7.10 13.44
CA TYR A 658 3.00 5.70 13.01
C TYR A 658 3.51 5.64 11.57
N LYS A 659 4.64 4.97 11.36
CA LYS A 659 5.25 4.69 10.04
C LYS A 659 4.57 3.50 9.37
N THR A 660 3.72 3.76 8.38
CA THR A 660 2.87 2.70 7.80
C THR A 660 3.65 1.71 6.92
N GLY A 661 4.77 2.17 6.34
CA GLY A 661 5.52 1.45 5.31
C GLY A 661 4.87 1.51 3.91
N ASP A 662 3.78 2.26 3.77
CA ASP A 662 3.16 2.55 2.48
C ASP A 662 3.81 3.79 1.85
N LEU A 663 3.84 3.80 0.53
CA LEU A 663 4.27 4.93 -0.28
C LEU A 663 3.05 5.64 -0.83
N GLY A 664 3.08 6.96 -0.83
CA GLY A 664 2.03 7.78 -1.40
C GLY A 664 2.52 9.17 -1.77
N ARG A 665 1.61 9.99 -2.28
CA ARG A 665 1.92 11.36 -2.69
C ARG A 665 0.70 12.26 -2.57
N TYR A 666 0.94 13.54 -2.33
CA TYR A 666 -0.10 14.55 -2.44
C TYR A 666 -0.45 14.81 -3.91
N ILE A 667 -1.73 14.94 -4.17
CA ILE A 667 -2.31 15.37 -5.43
C ILE A 667 -3.05 16.71 -5.23
N ASP A 668 -3.88 17.15 -6.16
CA ASP A 668 -4.68 18.38 -6.02
C ASP A 668 -5.54 18.39 -4.75
N GLN A 669 -5.79 19.59 -4.21
CA GLN A 669 -6.72 19.82 -3.09
C GLN A 669 -6.34 19.10 -1.79
N GLY A 670 -5.05 18.79 -1.60
CA GLY A 670 -4.56 18.06 -0.43
C GLY A 670 -5.01 16.60 -0.35
N LEU A 671 -5.51 16.02 -1.45
CA LEU A 671 -5.81 14.59 -1.53
C LEU A 671 -4.51 13.77 -1.57
N ILE A 672 -4.59 12.53 -1.10
CA ILE A 672 -3.46 11.59 -1.14
C ILE A 672 -3.77 10.45 -2.11
N GLU A 673 -2.79 10.08 -2.93
CA GLU A 673 -2.78 8.85 -3.71
C GLU A 673 -1.84 7.82 -3.05
N ILE A 674 -2.30 6.58 -2.92
CA ILE A 674 -1.48 5.45 -2.45
C ILE A 674 -0.83 4.73 -3.64
N LEU A 675 0.47 4.51 -3.57
CA LEU A 675 1.28 3.96 -4.67
C LEU A 675 1.73 2.51 -4.43
N GLY A 676 1.55 2.01 -3.21
CA GLY A 676 1.95 0.66 -2.81
C GLY A 676 2.77 0.67 -1.53
N ARG A 677 3.60 -0.35 -1.34
CA ARG A 677 4.47 -0.49 -0.16
C ARG A 677 5.93 -0.39 -0.54
N GLU A 678 6.74 0.09 0.40
CA GLU A 678 8.20 0.03 0.30
C GLU A 678 8.73 -1.36 0.66
N ASP A 679 8.08 -2.04 1.60
CA ASP A 679 8.46 -3.37 2.08
C ASP A 679 7.85 -4.52 1.24
N SER A 680 8.21 -5.76 1.57
CA SER A 680 7.73 -6.97 0.90
C SER A 680 6.30 -7.39 1.31
N GLN A 681 5.60 -6.59 2.11
CA GLN A 681 4.23 -6.91 2.50
C GLN A 681 3.28 -6.76 1.32
N ILE A 682 2.30 -7.65 1.27
CA ILE A 682 1.30 -7.61 0.23
C ILE A 682 -0.09 -7.72 0.82
N LYS A 683 -1.07 -7.14 0.12
CA LYS A 683 -2.48 -7.39 0.34
C LYS A 683 -2.98 -8.38 -0.72
N ILE A 684 -3.71 -9.40 -0.27
CA ILE A 684 -4.43 -10.37 -1.12
C ILE A 684 -5.81 -10.56 -0.49
N ASN A 685 -6.88 -10.28 -1.24
CA ASN A 685 -8.26 -10.43 -0.80
C ASN A 685 -8.55 -9.71 0.53
N GLY A 686 -7.92 -8.55 0.76
CA GLY A 686 -8.04 -7.81 2.02
C GLY A 686 -7.14 -8.27 3.17
N TYR A 687 -6.52 -9.45 3.09
CA TYR A 687 -5.59 -9.92 4.11
C TYR A 687 -4.22 -9.25 3.93
N ARG A 688 -3.69 -8.69 5.02
CA ARG A 688 -2.30 -8.21 5.09
C ARG A 688 -1.39 -9.42 5.34
N ILE A 689 -0.58 -9.76 4.35
CA ILE A 689 0.29 -10.93 4.38
C ILE A 689 1.75 -10.47 4.36
N GLU A 690 2.49 -10.88 5.38
CA GLU A 690 3.94 -10.74 5.45
C GLU A 690 4.55 -11.96 4.79
N LEU A 691 5.19 -11.76 3.63
CA LEU A 691 5.81 -12.87 2.90
C LEU A 691 6.86 -13.59 3.75
N GLY A 692 7.57 -12.84 4.61
CA GLY A 692 8.54 -13.38 5.55
C GLY A 692 7.96 -14.36 6.58
N GLU A 693 6.67 -14.24 6.96
CA GLU A 693 6.03 -15.19 7.89
C GLU A 693 5.87 -16.57 7.27
N ILE A 694 5.48 -16.59 6.01
CA ILE A 694 5.36 -17.82 5.24
C ILE A 694 6.75 -18.39 4.93
N GLU A 695 7.70 -17.53 4.56
CA GLU A 695 9.12 -17.93 4.33
C GLU A 695 9.70 -18.61 5.57
N ALA A 696 9.56 -17.99 6.76
CA ALA A 696 10.06 -18.53 8.03
C ALA A 696 9.37 -19.85 8.42
N CYS A 697 8.06 -19.95 8.21
CA CYS A 697 7.32 -21.18 8.47
C CYS A 697 7.80 -22.35 7.59
N LEU A 698 8.00 -22.12 6.29
CA LEU A 698 8.46 -23.18 5.39
C LEU A 698 9.95 -23.53 5.61
N LEU A 699 10.76 -22.55 6.00
CA LEU A 699 12.17 -22.76 6.39
C LEU A 699 12.34 -23.61 7.66
N SER A 700 11.28 -23.89 8.42
CA SER A 700 11.38 -24.81 9.55
C SER A 700 11.56 -26.28 9.12
N HIS A 701 11.34 -26.60 7.84
CA HIS A 701 11.56 -27.94 7.30
C HIS A 701 13.04 -28.17 6.98
N GLN A 702 13.61 -29.29 7.44
CA GLN A 702 15.06 -29.55 7.33
C GLN A 702 15.59 -29.58 5.90
N GLN A 703 14.75 -29.94 4.92
CA GLN A 703 15.16 -30.04 3.52
C GLN A 703 14.98 -28.73 2.72
N ALA A 704 14.38 -27.68 3.31
CA ALA A 704 14.18 -26.39 2.64
C ALA A 704 15.33 -25.41 2.96
N ASN A 705 16.30 -25.30 2.06
CA ASN A 705 17.48 -24.44 2.26
C ASN A 705 17.19 -22.95 2.03
N HIS A 706 16.39 -22.65 1.01
CA HIS A 706 15.92 -21.29 0.73
C HIS A 706 14.46 -21.30 0.36
N VAL A 707 13.69 -20.38 0.92
CA VAL A 707 12.29 -20.15 0.56
C VAL A 707 12.11 -18.67 0.26
N VAL A 708 11.45 -18.38 -0.85
CA VAL A 708 10.99 -17.03 -1.22
C VAL A 708 9.53 -17.12 -1.58
N ILE A 709 8.70 -16.30 -0.94
CA ILE A 709 7.29 -16.22 -1.31
C ILE A 709 7.10 -15.00 -2.19
N ASN A 710 6.35 -15.16 -3.28
CA ASN A 710 5.94 -14.07 -4.14
C ASN A 710 4.44 -14.17 -4.45
N ALA A 711 3.83 -13.03 -4.75
CA ALA A 711 2.49 -13.02 -5.31
C ALA A 711 2.54 -12.88 -6.84
N ALA A 712 1.91 -13.83 -7.53
CA ALA A 712 1.82 -13.84 -8.97
C ALA A 712 0.37 -13.56 -9.41
N ILE A 713 0.20 -12.79 -10.48
CA ILE A 713 -1.11 -12.54 -11.08
C ILE A 713 -1.36 -13.62 -12.12
N HIS A 714 -2.36 -14.46 -11.88
CA HIS A 714 -2.71 -15.54 -12.79
C HIS A 714 -3.16 -14.97 -14.15
N PRO A 715 -2.54 -15.37 -15.28
CA PRO A 715 -2.67 -14.68 -16.56
C PRO A 715 -4.08 -14.76 -17.15
N LYS A 716 -4.85 -15.81 -16.83
CA LYS A 716 -6.22 -16.00 -17.33
C LYS A 716 -7.29 -15.36 -16.43
N THR A 717 -7.10 -15.41 -15.11
CA THR A 717 -8.13 -14.97 -14.14
C THR A 717 -7.88 -13.56 -13.61
N GLY A 718 -6.65 -13.04 -13.76
CA GLY A 718 -6.24 -11.75 -13.22
C GLY A 718 -6.14 -11.71 -11.69
N GLN A 719 -6.29 -12.87 -11.03
CA GLN A 719 -6.27 -12.97 -9.57
C GLN A 719 -4.83 -13.07 -9.06
N LYS A 720 -4.62 -12.50 -7.87
CA LYS A 720 -3.32 -12.52 -7.19
C LYS A 720 -3.25 -13.74 -6.27
N GLN A 721 -2.29 -14.63 -6.49
CA GLN A 721 -2.10 -15.87 -5.74
C GLN A 721 -0.68 -15.95 -5.16
N LEU A 722 -0.53 -16.67 -4.04
CA LEU A 722 0.76 -16.91 -3.40
C LEU A 722 1.48 -18.08 -4.08
N ALA A 723 2.76 -17.89 -4.37
CA ALA A 723 3.67 -18.93 -4.85
C ALA A 723 4.91 -18.99 -3.96
N ALA A 724 5.24 -20.19 -3.48
CA ALA A 724 6.46 -20.50 -2.75
C ALA A 724 7.53 -21.02 -3.69
N TYR A 725 8.67 -20.36 -3.75
CA TYR A 725 9.83 -20.80 -4.50
C TYR A 725 10.83 -21.40 -3.51
N ILE A 726 11.25 -22.64 -3.74
CA ILE A 726 12.01 -23.42 -2.77
C ILE A 726 13.28 -23.97 -3.42
N VAL A 727 14.42 -23.82 -2.76
CA VAL A 727 15.65 -24.55 -3.09
C VAL A 727 15.83 -25.64 -2.03
N ALA A 728 15.78 -26.89 -2.46
CA ALA A 728 15.94 -28.05 -1.58
C ALA A 728 17.42 -28.44 -1.37
N GLU A 729 17.72 -29.19 -0.31
CA GLU A 729 19.03 -29.81 -0.13
C GLU A 729 19.28 -30.89 -1.20
N LYS A 730 20.50 -30.96 -1.75
CA LYS A 730 20.80 -31.77 -2.95
C LYS A 730 20.56 -33.27 -2.72
N GLY A 731 19.45 -33.73 -3.31
CA GLY A 731 18.99 -35.09 -3.51
C GLY A 731 17.49 -34.95 -3.75
N SER A 732 16.99 -35.04 -4.97
CA SER A 732 16.53 -36.33 -5.49
C SER A 732 15.65 -36.16 -6.75
N ASN A 733 15.42 -37.29 -7.39
CA ASN A 733 14.41 -37.63 -8.41
C ASN A 733 13.00 -37.02 -8.19
N ASP A 734 12.20 -36.88 -9.27
CA ASP A 734 10.86 -36.26 -9.28
C ASP A 734 9.87 -36.77 -8.20
N SER A 735 10.03 -38.00 -7.74
CA SER A 735 9.22 -38.60 -6.66
C SER A 735 9.39 -37.87 -5.32
N ASP A 736 10.62 -37.48 -5.02
CA ASP A 736 11.01 -36.93 -3.72
C ASP A 736 10.68 -35.43 -3.67
N ASN A 737 10.73 -34.76 -4.82
CA ASN A 737 10.27 -33.38 -5.01
C ASN A 737 8.77 -33.23 -4.70
N ARG A 738 7.93 -34.17 -5.16
CA ARG A 738 6.49 -34.18 -4.86
C ARG A 738 6.20 -34.48 -3.39
N LEU A 739 6.99 -35.36 -2.77
CA LEU A 739 6.86 -35.65 -1.35
C LEU A 739 7.18 -34.39 -0.52
N LEU A 740 8.29 -33.72 -0.83
CA LEU A 740 8.69 -32.47 -0.18
C LEU A 740 7.66 -31.36 -0.34
N GLU A 741 7.07 -31.20 -1.53
CA GLU A 741 5.96 -30.25 -1.74
C GLU A 741 4.79 -30.52 -0.79
N ASN A 742 4.37 -31.79 -0.68
CA ASN A 742 3.26 -32.17 0.19
C ASN A 742 3.59 -31.96 1.68
N GLU A 743 4.82 -32.27 2.10
CA GLU A 743 5.28 -32.03 3.48
C GLU A 743 5.32 -30.54 3.81
N LEU A 744 5.84 -29.69 2.92
CA LEU A 744 5.86 -28.24 3.10
C LEU A 744 4.46 -27.64 3.12
N ARG A 745 3.54 -28.16 2.29
CA ARG A 745 2.13 -27.76 2.30
C ARG A 745 1.45 -28.12 3.62
N GLY A 746 1.70 -29.32 4.15
CA GLY A 746 1.20 -29.74 5.46
C GLY A 746 1.71 -28.85 6.59
N ILE A 747 3.01 -28.54 6.61
CA ILE A 747 3.61 -27.61 7.61
C ILE A 747 2.95 -26.24 7.53
N ALA A 748 2.73 -25.70 6.33
CA ALA A 748 2.04 -24.43 6.16
C ALA A 748 0.61 -24.50 6.70
N GLN A 749 -0.15 -25.55 6.40
CA GLN A 749 -1.54 -25.73 6.86
C GLN A 749 -1.63 -25.86 8.40
N ASP A 750 -0.65 -26.49 9.04
CA ASP A 750 -0.63 -26.68 10.50
C ASP A 750 -0.28 -25.39 11.28
N ASN A 751 0.45 -24.47 10.64
CA ASN A 751 1.08 -23.32 11.33
C ASN A 751 0.58 -21.96 10.86
N LEU A 752 0.03 -21.87 9.65
CA LEU A 752 -0.42 -20.63 9.03
C LEU A 752 -1.95 -20.63 8.84
N PRO A 753 -2.60 -19.45 8.83
CA PRO A 753 -3.97 -19.33 8.37
C PRO A 753 -4.11 -19.80 6.91
N SER A 754 -5.28 -20.34 6.54
CA SER A 754 -5.54 -20.87 5.19
C SER A 754 -5.24 -19.87 4.07
N TYR A 755 -5.51 -18.58 4.27
CA TYR A 755 -5.22 -17.52 3.29
C TYR A 755 -3.73 -17.17 3.13
N MET A 756 -2.86 -17.64 4.03
CA MET A 756 -1.39 -17.49 3.93
C MET A 756 -0.72 -18.72 3.32
N VAL A 757 -1.43 -19.84 3.19
CA VAL A 757 -0.85 -21.05 2.60
C VAL A 757 -0.64 -20.81 1.09
N PRO A 758 0.60 -20.97 0.57
CA PRO A 758 0.86 -20.80 -0.85
C PRO A 758 0.01 -21.74 -1.70
N THR A 759 -0.53 -21.22 -2.79
CA THR A 759 -1.25 -22.03 -3.78
C THR A 759 -0.25 -22.92 -4.52
N TRP A 760 0.87 -22.32 -4.93
CA TRP A 760 1.90 -22.96 -5.75
C TRP A 760 3.19 -23.19 -4.95
N PHE A 761 3.82 -24.35 -5.15
CA PHE A 761 5.15 -24.66 -4.61
C PHE A 761 6.07 -25.01 -5.80
N VAL A 762 7.07 -24.17 -6.04
CA VAL A 762 7.95 -24.21 -7.21
C VAL A 762 9.37 -24.52 -6.73
N LEU A 763 9.86 -25.71 -7.05
CA LEU A 763 11.24 -26.08 -6.75
C LEU A 763 12.19 -25.46 -7.78
N LEU A 764 13.27 -24.84 -7.29
CA LEU A 764 14.32 -24.22 -8.07
C LEU A 764 15.67 -24.87 -7.76
N ASP A 765 16.52 -25.00 -8.77
CA ASP A 765 17.91 -25.43 -8.58
C ASP A 765 18.72 -24.40 -7.77
N SER A 766 18.41 -23.11 -7.95
CA SER A 766 19.01 -22.01 -7.20
C SER A 766 18.12 -20.77 -7.26
N MET A 767 18.23 -19.88 -6.26
CA MET A 767 17.50 -18.62 -6.24
C MET A 767 18.10 -17.63 -7.26
N PRO A 768 17.28 -16.93 -8.07
CA PRO A 768 17.78 -15.87 -8.94
C PRO A 768 18.26 -14.69 -8.08
N LEU A 769 19.48 -14.20 -8.35
CA LEU A 769 20.10 -13.10 -7.62
C LEU A 769 20.38 -11.91 -8.55
N THR A 770 20.20 -10.71 -8.02
CA THR A 770 20.68 -9.44 -8.60
C THR A 770 22.21 -9.38 -8.58
N THR A 771 22.81 -8.44 -9.32
CA THR A 771 24.27 -8.20 -9.34
C THR A 771 24.86 -7.87 -7.96
N ASN A 772 24.03 -7.43 -7.01
CA ASN A 772 24.42 -7.13 -5.62
C ASN A 772 24.23 -8.32 -4.67
N GLY A 773 23.93 -9.52 -5.20
CA GLY A 773 23.75 -10.73 -4.41
C GLY A 773 22.43 -10.81 -3.63
N LYS A 774 21.50 -9.87 -3.84
CA LYS A 774 20.13 -9.92 -3.28
C LYS A 774 19.22 -10.73 -4.21
N ILE A 775 18.18 -11.37 -3.67
CA ILE A 775 17.20 -12.14 -4.45
C ILE A 775 16.46 -11.24 -5.46
N ASP A 776 16.45 -11.63 -6.73
CA ASP A 776 15.71 -10.95 -7.78
C ASP A 776 14.30 -11.54 -7.93
N ARG A 777 13.35 -10.97 -7.18
CA ARG A 777 11.94 -11.39 -7.21
C ARG A 777 11.28 -11.21 -8.60
N LYS A 778 11.80 -10.34 -9.47
CA LYS A 778 11.27 -10.13 -10.83
C LYS A 778 11.75 -11.19 -11.81
N ALA A 779 12.88 -11.83 -11.51
CA ALA A 779 13.44 -12.93 -12.28
C ALA A 779 12.93 -14.30 -11.83
N LEU A 780 12.05 -14.37 -10.82
CA LEU A 780 11.39 -15.62 -10.43
C LEU A 780 10.52 -16.13 -11.59
N PRO A 781 10.58 -17.43 -11.92
CA PRO A 781 9.78 -18.00 -12.99
C PRO A 781 8.29 -17.92 -12.62
N THR A 782 7.42 -17.86 -13.63
CA THR A 782 5.98 -17.95 -13.38
C THR A 782 5.63 -19.34 -12.84
N PRO A 783 4.81 -19.44 -11.78
CA PRO A 783 4.53 -20.72 -11.11
C PRO A 783 3.80 -21.73 -12.00
N TRP A 784 3.21 -21.27 -13.10
CA TRP A 784 2.47 -22.08 -14.08
C TRP A 784 3.35 -22.71 -15.18
N GLY A 785 4.68 -22.45 -15.17
CA GLY A 785 5.66 -22.97 -16.13
C GLY A 785 5.50 -22.49 -17.59
N GLU A 786 6.48 -22.79 -18.45
CA GLU A 786 6.32 -22.76 -19.92
C GLU A 786 5.62 -24.06 -20.38
N ALA A 787 4.34 -24.22 -20.05
CA ALA A 787 3.60 -25.42 -20.41
C ALA A 787 2.16 -25.09 -20.82
N VAL A 788 2.03 -24.37 -21.95
CA VAL A 788 0.93 -24.62 -22.89
C VAL A 788 1.53 -25.30 -24.13
N ALA A 789 2.26 -26.40 -23.89
CA ALA A 789 2.42 -27.41 -24.93
C ALA A 789 1.18 -28.30 -24.85
N GLU A 790 0.48 -28.48 -25.97
CA GLU A 790 -0.70 -29.32 -26.12
C GLU A 790 -0.43 -30.76 -25.60
N LYS A 791 -0.59 -30.98 -24.28
CA LYS A 791 -0.85 -32.32 -23.77
C LYS A 791 -2.18 -32.75 -24.34
N SER A 792 -2.24 -33.95 -24.90
CA SER A 792 -3.50 -34.58 -25.31
C SER A 792 -4.43 -34.65 -24.11
N LYS A 793 -5.44 -33.76 -24.07
CA LYS A 793 -6.38 -33.70 -22.95
C LYS A 793 -7.16 -35.02 -22.84
N SER A 794 -7.14 -35.60 -21.66
CA SER A 794 -8.02 -36.69 -21.27
C SER A 794 -9.44 -36.15 -21.19
N LEU A 795 -10.33 -36.75 -21.96
CA LEU A 795 -11.75 -36.42 -21.93
C LEU A 795 -12.43 -37.06 -20.70
N PRO A 796 -13.53 -36.48 -20.21
CA PRO A 796 -14.42 -37.14 -19.27
C PRO A 796 -14.79 -38.54 -19.75
N SER A 797 -14.63 -39.53 -18.87
CA SER A 797 -14.81 -40.95 -19.18
C SER A 797 -16.19 -41.50 -18.79
N ASN A 798 -16.97 -40.74 -18.02
CA ASN A 798 -18.31 -41.10 -17.56
C ASN A 798 -19.21 -39.86 -17.40
N ASP A 799 -20.51 -40.09 -17.15
CA ASP A 799 -21.52 -39.04 -17.06
C ASP A 799 -21.30 -38.10 -15.86
N ILE A 800 -20.75 -38.61 -14.74
CA ILE A 800 -20.42 -37.82 -13.55
C ILE A 800 -19.25 -36.87 -13.86
N GLU A 801 -18.16 -37.39 -14.44
CA GLU A 801 -17.01 -36.59 -14.89
C GLU A 801 -17.45 -35.53 -15.91
N SER A 802 -18.35 -35.86 -16.84
CA SER A 802 -18.82 -34.90 -17.86
C SER A 802 -19.58 -33.73 -17.22
N ARG A 803 -20.49 -34.04 -16.29
CA ARG A 803 -21.24 -33.01 -15.55
C ARG A 803 -20.35 -32.16 -14.66
N LEU A 804 -19.40 -32.78 -13.94
CA LEU A 804 -18.44 -32.04 -13.12
C LEU A 804 -17.54 -31.15 -13.98
N PHE A 805 -17.07 -31.64 -15.13
CA PHE A 805 -16.29 -30.87 -16.08
C PHE A 805 -17.06 -29.64 -16.59
N ASP A 806 -18.35 -29.78 -16.87
CA ASP A 806 -19.22 -28.67 -17.24
C ASP A 806 -19.41 -27.65 -16.11
N LEU A 807 -19.56 -28.12 -14.87
CA LEU A 807 -19.68 -27.27 -13.69
C LEU A 807 -18.40 -26.47 -13.45
N TRP A 808 -17.23 -27.13 -13.52
CA TRP A 808 -15.93 -26.48 -13.44
C TRP A 808 -15.77 -25.46 -14.57
N SER A 809 -16.10 -25.84 -15.80
CA SER A 809 -15.96 -24.97 -16.96
C SER A 809 -16.81 -23.70 -16.85
N LYS A 810 -18.04 -23.83 -16.33
CA LYS A 810 -18.92 -22.68 -16.08
C LYS A 810 -18.39 -21.77 -14.98
N GLN A 811 -17.90 -22.36 -13.89
CA GLN A 811 -17.45 -21.59 -12.74
C GLN A 811 -16.11 -20.89 -13.01
N LEU A 812 -15.16 -21.58 -13.65
CA LEU A 812 -13.85 -21.04 -14.04
C LEU A 812 -13.92 -20.15 -15.30
N LYS A 813 -15.06 -20.13 -15.98
CA LYS A 813 -15.31 -19.39 -17.24
C LYS A 813 -14.36 -19.78 -18.39
N HIS A 814 -13.78 -20.98 -18.35
CA HIS A 814 -13.03 -21.61 -19.44
C HIS A 814 -13.10 -23.13 -19.35
N ASN A 815 -12.91 -23.84 -20.46
CA ASN A 815 -12.83 -25.31 -20.55
C ASN A 815 -11.41 -25.80 -20.89
N ASP A 816 -10.41 -24.92 -20.72
CA ASP A 816 -9.03 -25.18 -21.08
C ASP A 816 -8.24 -25.90 -19.97
N PHE A 817 -8.68 -27.11 -19.59
CA PHE A 817 -8.04 -27.98 -18.59
C PHE A 817 -8.31 -29.48 -18.86
N ASP A 818 -7.48 -30.36 -18.31
CA ASP A 818 -7.63 -31.83 -18.31
C ASP A 818 -8.44 -32.30 -17.08
N VAL A 819 -9.17 -33.41 -17.18
CA VAL A 819 -9.93 -33.98 -16.05
C VAL A 819 -9.05 -34.44 -14.87
N ASN A 820 -7.74 -34.59 -15.08
CA ASN A 820 -6.75 -34.92 -14.04
C ASN A 820 -6.03 -33.68 -13.48
N ASP A 821 -6.26 -32.49 -14.03
CA ASP A 821 -5.63 -31.29 -13.50
C ASP A 821 -6.27 -30.91 -12.16
N GLY A 822 -5.45 -30.58 -11.17
CA GLY A 822 -5.91 -30.18 -9.85
C GLY A 822 -6.72 -28.89 -9.90
N PHE A 823 -7.73 -28.78 -9.06
CA PHE A 823 -8.66 -27.65 -9.06
C PHE A 823 -7.98 -26.26 -8.94
N PHE A 824 -6.94 -26.13 -8.13
CA PHE A 824 -6.20 -24.87 -8.01
C PHE A 824 -5.23 -24.66 -9.18
N ASP A 825 -4.76 -25.75 -9.79
CA ASP A 825 -3.82 -25.69 -10.92
C ASP A 825 -4.44 -25.07 -12.17
N ILE A 826 -5.76 -25.22 -12.30
CA ILE A 826 -6.56 -24.73 -13.42
C ILE A 826 -7.18 -23.35 -13.16
N GLY A 827 -6.72 -22.65 -12.12
CA GLY A 827 -7.19 -21.30 -11.77
C GLY A 827 -8.38 -21.27 -10.83
N GLY A 828 -8.72 -22.39 -10.18
CA GLY A 828 -9.67 -22.42 -9.07
C GLY A 828 -9.17 -21.64 -7.86
N ASP A 829 -10.12 -21.09 -7.10
CA ASP A 829 -9.87 -20.46 -5.81
C ASP A 829 -11.02 -20.82 -4.84
N SER A 830 -10.97 -20.29 -3.62
CA SER A 830 -12.01 -20.54 -2.61
C SER A 830 -13.41 -20.08 -3.05
N LEU A 831 -13.52 -19.04 -3.89
CA LEU A 831 -14.80 -18.53 -4.38
C LEU A 831 -15.37 -19.44 -5.49
N HIS A 832 -14.52 -19.89 -6.42
CA HIS A 832 -14.87 -20.88 -7.41
C HIS A 832 -15.25 -22.21 -6.74
N ALA A 833 -14.54 -22.61 -5.68
CA ALA A 833 -14.82 -23.83 -4.92
C ALA A 833 -16.25 -23.79 -4.38
N VAL A 834 -16.66 -22.66 -3.80
CA VAL A 834 -18.02 -22.49 -3.26
C VAL A 834 -19.07 -22.54 -4.37
N GLY A 835 -18.84 -21.83 -5.49
CA GLY A 835 -19.76 -21.89 -6.63
C GLY A 835 -19.89 -23.29 -7.22
N ILE A 836 -18.79 -24.03 -7.29
CA ILE A 836 -18.75 -25.43 -7.71
C ILE A 836 -19.52 -26.32 -6.73
N LEU A 837 -19.27 -26.21 -5.42
CA LEU A 837 -19.92 -27.03 -4.41
C LEU A 837 -21.43 -26.77 -4.37
N SER A 838 -21.84 -25.51 -4.46
CA SER A 838 -23.25 -25.13 -4.59
C SER A 838 -23.88 -25.73 -5.85
N ALA A 839 -23.20 -25.69 -6.98
CA ALA A 839 -23.72 -26.23 -8.23
C ALA A 839 -23.73 -27.77 -8.27
N VAL A 840 -22.76 -28.42 -7.60
CA VAL A 840 -22.73 -29.87 -7.40
C VAL A 840 -23.91 -30.29 -6.52
N ARG A 841 -24.19 -29.57 -5.44
CA ARG A 841 -25.34 -29.82 -4.57
C ARG A 841 -26.65 -29.79 -5.36
N GLU A 842 -26.85 -28.75 -6.17
CA GLU A 842 -28.04 -28.63 -7.03
C GLU A 842 -28.12 -29.74 -8.10
N SER A 843 -26.98 -30.11 -8.69
CA SER A 843 -26.94 -31.03 -9.83
C SER A 843 -26.95 -32.52 -9.44
N PHE A 844 -26.51 -32.86 -8.24
CA PHE A 844 -26.32 -34.24 -7.77
C PHE A 844 -27.08 -34.58 -6.48
N ASN A 845 -27.81 -33.63 -5.87
CA ASN A 845 -28.70 -33.87 -4.74
C ASN A 845 -28.01 -34.50 -3.50
N VAL A 846 -26.84 -33.97 -3.16
CA VAL A 846 -25.97 -34.48 -2.08
C VAL A 846 -26.42 -33.99 -0.69
N SER A 847 -26.23 -34.81 0.35
CA SER A 847 -26.64 -34.51 1.73
C SER A 847 -25.57 -33.73 2.55
N PRO A 848 -25.95 -32.99 3.60
CA PRO A 848 -25.05 -32.07 4.32
C PRO A 848 -23.88 -32.77 5.04
N THR A 849 -24.06 -34.01 5.50
CA THR A 849 -23.01 -34.77 6.20
C THR A 849 -21.84 -35.14 5.28
N SER A 850 -22.07 -35.18 3.97
CA SER A 850 -21.06 -35.48 2.95
C SER A 850 -20.31 -34.24 2.45
N GLU A 851 -20.74 -33.05 2.90
CA GLU A 851 -20.26 -31.75 2.42
C GLU A 851 -18.87 -31.43 2.96
N GLN A 852 -18.60 -31.81 4.20
CA GLN A 852 -17.31 -31.59 4.86
C GLN A 852 -16.19 -32.38 4.17
N ASP A 853 -16.45 -33.65 3.83
CA ASP A 853 -15.52 -34.51 3.07
C ASP A 853 -15.27 -33.98 1.63
N MET A 854 -16.31 -33.42 0.98
CA MET A 854 -16.19 -32.83 -0.35
C MET A 854 -15.41 -31.51 -0.33
N ILE A 855 -15.63 -30.67 0.68
CA ILE A 855 -14.86 -29.45 0.89
C ILE A 855 -13.39 -29.81 1.12
N GLU A 856 -13.11 -30.65 2.11
CA GLU A 856 -11.74 -31.09 2.41
C GLU A 856 -11.05 -31.66 1.17
N SER A 857 -11.73 -32.51 0.40
CA SER A 857 -11.17 -33.06 -0.83
C SER A 857 -10.88 -32.01 -1.90
N LEU A 858 -11.78 -31.07 -2.15
CA LEU A 858 -11.57 -30.04 -3.17
C LEU A 858 -10.38 -29.15 -2.78
N PHE A 859 -10.25 -28.85 -1.48
CA PHE A 859 -9.16 -28.08 -0.91
C PHE A 859 -7.82 -28.85 -0.86
N MET A 860 -7.84 -30.19 -0.98
CA MET A 860 -6.66 -31.03 -1.22
C MET A 860 -6.23 -31.07 -2.71
N ASN A 861 -6.67 -30.10 -3.50
CA ASN A 861 -6.36 -29.97 -4.93
C ASN A 861 -6.89 -31.14 -5.80
N ALA A 862 -8.08 -31.67 -5.47
CA ALA A 862 -8.67 -32.75 -6.25
C ALA A 862 -8.95 -32.34 -7.71
N SER A 863 -8.66 -33.24 -8.64
CA SER A 863 -9.04 -33.10 -10.05
C SER A 863 -10.52 -33.45 -10.26
N VAL A 864 -11.08 -33.15 -11.44
CA VAL A 864 -12.45 -33.58 -11.80
C VAL A 864 -12.61 -35.10 -11.63
N ARG A 865 -11.57 -35.87 -11.95
CA ARG A 865 -11.56 -37.33 -11.81
C ARG A 865 -11.44 -37.82 -10.37
N ASP A 866 -10.70 -37.11 -9.52
CA ASP A 866 -10.62 -37.49 -8.11
C ASP A 866 -11.92 -37.14 -7.38
N PHE A 867 -12.49 -35.98 -7.72
CA PHE A 867 -13.76 -35.53 -7.20
C PHE A 867 -14.93 -36.43 -7.63
N SER A 868 -14.90 -36.97 -8.86
CA SER A 868 -15.94 -37.90 -9.34
C SER A 868 -15.97 -39.22 -8.56
N LYS A 869 -14.81 -39.74 -8.12
CA LYS A 869 -14.74 -40.96 -7.30
C LYS A 869 -15.34 -40.73 -5.91
N ILE A 870 -15.13 -39.55 -5.35
CA ILE A 870 -15.67 -39.17 -4.03
C ILE A 870 -17.19 -39.03 -4.10
N LEU A 871 -17.68 -38.37 -5.15
CA LEU A 871 -19.12 -38.30 -5.43
C LEU A 871 -19.75 -39.69 -5.59
N ALA A 872 -19.06 -40.62 -6.24
CA ALA A 872 -19.54 -42.00 -6.38
C ALA A 872 -19.64 -42.71 -5.01
N THR A 873 -18.63 -42.57 -4.14
CA THR A 873 -18.67 -43.15 -2.77
C THR A 873 -19.72 -42.52 -1.85
N VAL A 874 -20.07 -41.26 -2.09
CA VAL A 874 -21.10 -40.53 -1.33
C VAL A 874 -22.51 -40.88 -1.83
N SER A 875 -22.66 -41.16 -3.13
CA SER A 875 -23.95 -41.51 -3.74
C SER A 875 -24.40 -42.95 -3.41
N ASP A 876 -23.48 -43.86 -3.12
CA ASP A 876 -23.79 -45.26 -2.75
C ASP A 876 -24.19 -45.43 -1.26
N ASN A 877 -24.03 -44.38 -0.43
CA ASN A 877 -24.36 -44.40 1.01
C ASN A 877 -25.61 -43.57 1.38
N GLY A 878 -26.41 -43.14 0.38
CA GLY A 878 -27.64 -42.33 0.53
C GLY A 878 -28.93 -43.13 0.38
#